data_AF-A0A174W0B7-F1
#
_entry.id   AF-A0A174W0B7-F1
#
_cell.length_a   1.000
_cell.length_b   1.000
_cell.length_c   1.000
_cell.angle_alpha   90.00
_cell.angle_beta   90.00
_cell.angle_gamma   90.00
#
_symmetry.space_group_name_H-M   'P 1'
#
loop_
_entity.id
_entity.type
_entity.pdbx_description
1 polymer ?
#
loop_
_entity_poly.entity_id
_entity_poly.type
_entity_poly.pdbx_seq_one_letter_code
_entity_poly.pdbx_strand_id
1 'polypeptide(L)'
;MRLIIKGAVALFLLLAISIPLSAQYIVQGVVTDSLTREPLSYVSVRLKNTTEGTTTGSDGRFYFKTHRSEGVLVISTVGYNEYSRLIHPARNLSYKVALSPATYALNEVLVKPKREHYRKKDNPAVEFVRRMIEHRDDHSPNEKDFWQRDRYEKTTFALNNFDEEKQKKWLYRKFDFLTEYVDTSAVTGKPILTVSARELLATDYYRKSPHSEKQWVKGRKQAGVDEFLSKQGMQAAINEVFKDVDIYENNISLFTNKFVSPLSRIGTGFYKYYLMDTLQIGGETCADLAFTPFNSESFGFNGHLYVTLDSTYFVKRAVLNFPKKINLNFVDYMLLEQEFKRAEDGTRLLDHESITVEFKLTEGQDGIFARRVADYSRYSFLPTEEADKAFTKPERIIEETEALSRPETFWAENRPQAAISQQENSVDCLMAQLRGYPVYYWTEKVLSILFTGYIPTSKEAPLFYIGPMNATISGNTLEGPRIRAGGMTTAWLNPHLFGKGYIAYGFKDERLKGLAEVEYSFKKKKEYANEFPIHSLKVRYESDVNQYGQNYLYTSKDNVFLALKREKDDRIGYYRQAEMTYTNEFYSGFSFQLTARRRTDESSYLIPFLRKDGEVYSPVKDFSTSAAELKLRYAPNEKFFQTQWNRFPVSLDAPVFTLSHTIAGKGVLGSDYTYNHTEAGVQKRFWFSAFGYTDIILKAGKVWDKVPFPLLIMPNANLSYTIQPESYSLMNAMEFMNDEYFSWDVTYFLNGWLFNRIPLLRKLKWREIVSCRGLYGHLSDKNNPDMTQGLFAFPIASTRTMGKTPYVEAGVGIENIFKVLRLDYVWRLTYRDSPDIDKSGLRISLHMTF
;
A
#
# COMPACT_ATOMS: atom_id res chain seq x y z
N MET A 1 50.57 -18.16 -80.53
CA MET A 1 49.80 -17.02 -79.98
C MET A 1 48.94 -17.37 -78.74
N ARG A 2 48.39 -18.59 -78.59
CA ARG A 2 47.56 -18.96 -77.41
C ARG A 2 48.31 -19.21 -76.08
N LEU A 3 49.62 -19.45 -76.08
CA LEU A 3 50.40 -19.62 -74.84
C LEU A 3 50.79 -18.28 -74.17
N ILE A 4 51.03 -17.23 -74.97
CA ILE A 4 51.45 -15.92 -74.45
C ILE A 4 50.27 -15.20 -73.77
N ILE A 5 49.04 -15.40 -74.26
CA ILE A 5 47.83 -14.83 -73.64
C ILE A 5 47.51 -15.52 -72.31
N LYS A 6 47.80 -16.82 -72.16
CA LYS A 6 47.62 -17.53 -70.87
C LYS A 6 48.66 -17.13 -69.83
N GLY A 7 49.90 -16.83 -70.24
CA GLY A 7 50.94 -16.31 -69.35
C GLY A 7 50.67 -14.87 -68.88
N ALA A 8 50.16 -14.01 -69.76
CA ALA A 8 49.79 -12.64 -69.42
C ALA A 8 48.58 -12.56 -68.47
N VAL A 9 47.58 -13.43 -68.65
CA VAL A 9 46.41 -13.51 -67.75
C VAL A 9 46.79 -14.08 -66.38
N ALA A 10 47.71 -15.05 -66.32
CA ALA A 10 48.22 -15.57 -65.04
C ALA A 10 49.08 -14.54 -64.27
N LEU A 11 49.88 -13.73 -64.98
CA LEU A 11 50.67 -12.66 -64.37
C LEU A 11 49.78 -11.48 -63.90
N PHE A 12 48.72 -11.15 -64.64
CA PHE A 12 47.74 -10.14 -64.23
C PHE A 12 46.88 -10.61 -63.04
N LEU A 13 46.55 -11.91 -62.95
CA LEU A 13 45.90 -12.50 -61.77
C LEU A 13 46.82 -12.59 -60.54
N LEU A 14 48.15 -12.74 -60.72
CA LEU A 14 49.10 -12.71 -59.60
C LEU A 14 49.37 -11.29 -59.06
N LEU A 15 49.31 -10.26 -59.90
CA LEU A 15 49.46 -8.86 -59.47
C LEU A 15 48.18 -8.28 -58.83
N ALA A 16 47.01 -8.88 -59.10
CA ALA A 16 45.73 -8.48 -58.52
C ALA A 16 45.49 -8.97 -57.06
N ILE A 17 46.40 -9.79 -56.49
CA ILE A 17 46.28 -10.36 -55.13
C ILE A 17 47.09 -9.55 -54.09
N SER A 18 47.43 -8.30 -54.40
CA SER A 18 48.04 -7.37 -53.43
C SER A 18 46.98 -6.83 -52.47
N ILE A 19 46.31 -7.69 -51.70
CA ILE A 19 45.44 -7.27 -50.60
C ILE A 19 46.36 -6.73 -49.51
N PRO A 20 46.23 -5.48 -49.06
CA PRO A 20 46.94 -5.04 -47.87
C PRO A 20 46.44 -5.89 -46.71
N LEU A 21 47.28 -6.82 -46.25
CA LEU A 21 47.06 -7.56 -45.01
C LEU A 21 47.13 -6.52 -43.88
N SER A 22 45.99 -5.92 -43.56
CA SER A 22 45.87 -5.02 -42.42
C SER A 22 46.06 -5.88 -41.17
N ALA A 23 47.25 -5.82 -40.56
CA ALA A 23 47.54 -6.55 -39.35
C ALA A 23 46.56 -6.10 -38.25
N GLN A 24 45.62 -6.97 -37.89
CA GLN A 24 44.74 -6.76 -36.76
C GLN A 24 45.54 -7.01 -35.48
N TYR A 25 45.71 -5.97 -34.69
CA TYR A 25 46.34 -6.06 -33.38
C TYR A 25 45.29 -6.47 -32.34
N ILE A 26 45.75 -7.23 -31.35
CA ILE A 26 44.91 -7.70 -30.24
C ILE A 26 45.20 -6.83 -29.02
N VAL A 27 44.14 -6.33 -28.41
CA VAL A 27 44.18 -5.64 -27.13
C VAL A 27 43.46 -6.53 -26.12
N GLN A 28 44.19 -7.00 -25.11
CA GLN A 28 43.66 -7.91 -24.09
C GLN A 28 44.17 -7.55 -22.70
N GLY A 29 43.40 -7.88 -21.68
CA GLY A 29 43.77 -7.53 -20.31
C GLY A 29 42.78 -7.97 -19.26
N VAL A 30 43.03 -7.57 -18.01
CA VAL A 30 42.16 -7.81 -16.85
C VAL A 30 41.97 -6.49 -16.11
N VAL A 31 40.73 -6.19 -15.74
CA VAL A 31 40.37 -5.06 -14.89
C VAL A 31 39.99 -5.57 -13.50
N THR A 32 40.54 -4.93 -12.47
CA THR A 32 40.35 -5.29 -11.05
C THR A 32 40.08 -4.05 -10.22
N ASP A 33 39.46 -4.21 -9.06
CA ASP A 33 39.32 -3.14 -8.06
C ASP A 33 40.68 -2.89 -7.37
N SER A 34 41.08 -1.62 -7.24
CA SER A 34 42.37 -1.26 -6.62
C SER A 34 42.48 -1.54 -5.11
N LEU A 35 41.35 -1.57 -4.38
CA LEU A 35 41.24 -1.83 -2.95
C LEU A 35 41.05 -3.33 -2.66
N THR A 36 40.05 -3.97 -3.26
CA THR A 36 39.68 -5.37 -2.97
C THR A 36 40.48 -6.38 -3.79
N ARG A 37 41.07 -5.93 -4.91
CA ARG A 37 41.73 -6.78 -5.94
C ARG A 37 40.80 -7.79 -6.61
N GLU A 38 39.50 -7.66 -6.42
CA GLU A 38 38.51 -8.51 -7.09
C GLU A 38 38.38 -8.12 -8.57
N PRO A 39 38.13 -9.08 -9.47
CA PRO A 39 37.91 -8.81 -10.89
C PRO A 39 36.66 -7.97 -11.10
N LEU A 40 36.79 -6.91 -11.89
CA LEU A 40 35.67 -6.03 -12.25
C LEU A 40 35.07 -6.48 -13.56
N SER A 41 33.86 -7.06 -13.46
CA SER A 41 33.06 -7.50 -14.59
C SER A 41 32.31 -6.34 -15.25
N TYR A 42 32.07 -6.46 -16.57
CA TYR A 42 31.27 -5.54 -17.39
C TYR A 42 31.78 -4.08 -17.45
N VAL A 43 33.07 -3.88 -17.23
CA VAL A 43 33.73 -2.57 -17.36
C VAL A 43 33.88 -2.23 -18.85
N SER A 44 33.54 -1.00 -19.24
CA SER A 44 33.74 -0.53 -20.61
C SER A 44 35.23 -0.33 -20.88
N VAL A 45 35.73 -0.94 -21.96
CA VAL A 45 37.13 -0.83 -22.40
C VAL A 45 37.15 -0.42 -23.88
N ARG A 46 37.62 0.79 -24.18
CA ARG A 46 37.57 1.34 -25.55
C ARG A 46 38.80 2.17 -25.90
N LEU A 47 39.06 2.35 -27.20
CA LEU A 47 40.03 3.34 -27.67
C LEU A 47 39.38 4.72 -27.78
N LYS A 48 39.99 5.73 -27.17
CA LYS A 48 39.50 7.13 -27.14
C LYS A 48 39.25 7.63 -28.57
N ASN A 49 38.12 8.31 -28.77
CA ASN A 49 37.67 8.84 -30.06
C ASN A 49 37.43 7.79 -31.16
N THR A 50 37.08 6.55 -30.77
CA THR A 50 36.70 5.48 -31.68
C THR A 50 35.52 4.68 -31.11
N THR A 51 34.90 3.85 -31.94
CA THR A 51 33.93 2.81 -31.54
C THR A 51 34.58 1.45 -31.29
N GLU A 52 35.92 1.35 -31.37
CA GLU A 52 36.66 0.11 -31.17
C GLU A 52 36.85 -0.16 -29.67
N GLY A 53 36.20 -1.19 -29.15
CA GLY A 53 36.21 -1.54 -27.74
C GLY A 53 35.42 -2.81 -27.42
N THR A 54 35.32 -3.14 -26.14
CA THR A 54 34.58 -4.28 -25.60
C THR A 54 34.21 -4.02 -24.14
N THR A 55 33.61 -5.00 -23.47
CA THR A 55 33.37 -5.01 -22.03
C THR A 55 34.14 -6.15 -21.38
N THR A 56 34.46 -6.04 -20.09
CA THR A 56 35.06 -7.16 -19.35
C THR A 56 34.04 -8.28 -19.08
N GLY A 57 34.48 -9.54 -19.11
CA GLY A 57 33.68 -10.70 -18.68
C GLY A 57 33.55 -10.80 -17.16
N SER A 58 32.88 -11.85 -16.67
CA SER A 58 32.66 -12.09 -15.23
C SER A 58 33.96 -12.30 -14.42
N ASP A 59 35.06 -12.64 -15.09
CA ASP A 59 36.39 -12.79 -14.49
C ASP A 59 37.28 -11.54 -14.67
N GLY A 60 36.69 -10.42 -15.11
CA GLY A 60 37.35 -9.14 -15.32
C GLY A 60 38.21 -9.07 -16.58
N ARG A 61 38.23 -10.11 -17.43
CA ARG A 61 39.03 -10.12 -18.66
C ARG A 61 38.35 -9.40 -19.81
N PHE A 62 39.12 -8.70 -20.63
CA PHE A 62 38.66 -8.11 -21.88
C PHE A 62 39.56 -8.52 -23.04
N TYR A 63 38.97 -8.54 -24.24
CA TYR A 63 39.65 -8.83 -25.51
C TYR A 63 38.93 -8.14 -26.67
N PHE A 64 39.66 -7.36 -27.48
CA PHE A 64 39.14 -6.84 -28.75
C PHE A 64 40.26 -6.63 -29.77
N LYS A 65 39.89 -6.53 -31.05
CA LYS A 65 40.82 -6.32 -32.17
C LYS A 65 40.78 -4.88 -32.65
N THR A 66 41.92 -4.33 -33.04
CA THR A 66 42.07 -2.98 -33.58
C THR A 66 43.06 -2.97 -34.75
N HIS A 67 42.87 -2.06 -35.71
CA HIS A 67 43.81 -1.84 -36.81
C HIS A 67 44.83 -0.73 -36.50
N ARG A 68 44.74 -0.10 -35.31
CA ARG A 68 45.60 1.01 -34.90
C ARG A 68 46.85 0.50 -34.20
N SER A 69 48.02 0.98 -34.64
CA SER A 69 49.32 0.66 -34.02
C SER A 69 49.53 1.35 -32.66
N GLU A 70 48.80 2.43 -32.39
CA GLU A 70 48.78 3.20 -31.16
C GLU A 70 47.38 3.76 -30.86
N GLY A 71 47.05 3.95 -29.57
CA GLY A 71 45.79 4.55 -29.16
C GLY A 71 45.69 4.72 -27.65
N VAL A 72 44.82 5.63 -27.19
CA VAL A 72 44.57 5.83 -25.75
C VAL A 72 43.45 4.87 -25.33
N LEU A 73 43.79 3.87 -24.52
CA LEU A 73 42.84 2.97 -23.88
C LEU A 73 42.12 3.72 -22.77
N VAL A 74 40.79 3.77 -22.84
CA VAL A 74 39.90 4.34 -21.82
C VAL A 74 39.12 3.19 -21.21
N ILE A 75 39.20 3.07 -19.90
CA ILE A 75 38.50 2.07 -19.11
C ILE A 75 37.62 2.81 -18.11
N SER A 76 36.30 2.62 -18.21
CA SER A 76 35.34 3.29 -17.36
C SER A 76 34.22 2.36 -16.91
N THR A 77 33.78 2.55 -15.67
CA THR A 77 32.61 1.91 -15.11
C THR A 77 32.07 2.79 -13.98
N VAL A 78 30.78 2.66 -13.69
CA VAL A 78 30.10 3.46 -12.67
C VAL A 78 30.72 3.16 -11.30
N GLY A 79 30.99 4.21 -10.51
CA GLY A 79 31.61 4.10 -9.20
C GLY A 79 33.14 4.03 -9.20
N TYR A 80 33.80 4.16 -10.35
CA TYR A 80 35.27 4.17 -10.47
C TYR A 80 35.77 5.38 -11.27
N ASN A 81 36.95 5.89 -10.93
CA ASN A 81 37.61 6.94 -11.70
C ASN A 81 37.99 6.38 -13.07
N GLU A 82 37.72 7.16 -14.12
CA GLU A 82 38.09 6.79 -15.49
C GLU A 82 39.61 6.60 -15.59
N TYR A 83 40.03 5.44 -16.09
CA TYR A 83 41.43 5.16 -16.37
C TYR A 83 41.71 5.42 -17.84
N SER A 84 42.74 6.23 -18.12
CA SER A 84 43.21 6.47 -19.48
C SER A 84 44.71 6.24 -19.60
N ARG A 85 45.13 5.48 -20.63
CA ARG A 85 46.56 5.19 -20.88
C ARG A 85 46.84 5.02 -22.37
N LEU A 86 47.93 5.62 -22.85
CA LEU A 86 48.45 5.35 -24.19
C LEU A 86 48.96 3.91 -24.27
N ILE A 87 48.41 3.14 -25.21
CA ILE A 87 48.77 1.74 -25.48
C ILE A 87 49.30 1.58 -26.91
N HIS A 88 50.12 0.56 -27.12
CA HIS A 88 50.69 0.19 -28.42
C HIS A 88 50.26 -1.25 -28.75
N PRO A 89 49.08 -1.45 -29.36
CA PRO A 89 48.53 -2.79 -29.67
C PRO A 89 49.48 -3.70 -30.45
N ALA A 90 50.37 -3.12 -31.27
CA ALA A 90 51.39 -3.84 -32.03
C ALA A 90 52.36 -4.69 -31.17
N ARG A 91 52.46 -4.42 -29.87
CA ARG A 91 53.35 -5.16 -28.94
C ARG A 91 52.70 -6.41 -28.32
N ASN A 92 51.42 -6.67 -28.61
CA ASN A 92 50.65 -7.83 -28.12
C ASN A 92 50.74 -8.05 -26.59
N LEU A 93 50.76 -6.97 -25.82
CA LEU A 93 50.87 -6.98 -24.36
C LEU A 93 49.51 -7.22 -23.70
N SER A 94 49.49 -7.99 -22.60
CA SER A 94 48.32 -8.10 -21.73
C SER A 94 48.33 -7.01 -20.67
N TYR A 95 47.26 -6.21 -20.60
CA TYR A 95 47.15 -5.09 -19.67
C TYR A 95 46.47 -5.51 -18.37
N LYS A 96 47.10 -5.26 -17.22
CA LYS A 96 46.46 -5.37 -15.91
C LYS A 96 46.14 -3.97 -15.42
N VAL A 97 44.87 -3.67 -15.20
CA VAL A 97 44.41 -2.34 -14.79
C VAL A 97 43.63 -2.47 -13.49
N ALA A 98 44.09 -1.75 -12.47
CA ALA A 98 43.39 -1.61 -11.20
C ALA A 98 42.64 -0.27 -11.21
N LEU A 99 41.32 -0.30 -11.23
CA LEU A 99 40.50 0.91 -11.18
C LEU A 99 40.37 1.39 -9.74
N SER A 100 40.53 2.70 -9.54
CA SER A 100 40.26 3.34 -8.25
C SER A 100 38.78 3.68 -8.16
N PRO A 101 38.08 3.32 -7.07
CA PRO A 101 36.71 3.79 -6.87
C PRO A 101 36.66 5.32 -6.95
N ALA A 102 35.72 5.85 -7.73
CA ALA A 102 35.38 7.26 -7.71
C ALA A 102 34.73 7.48 -6.35
N THR A 103 35.33 8.33 -5.53
CA THR A 103 34.88 8.66 -4.18
C THR A 103 33.55 9.42 -4.20
N TYR A 104 32.48 8.72 -4.59
CA TYR A 104 31.06 9.02 -4.33
C TYR A 104 30.23 7.72 -4.22
N ALA A 105 30.87 6.59 -3.94
CA ALA A 105 30.20 5.46 -3.30
C ALA A 105 30.56 5.50 -1.82
N LEU A 106 29.59 5.89 -0.99
CA LEU A 106 29.63 5.65 0.44
C LEU A 106 30.01 4.19 0.64
N ASN A 107 31.15 3.95 1.28
CA ASN A 107 31.46 2.62 1.79
C ASN A 107 30.24 2.21 2.60
N GLU A 108 29.47 1.23 2.12
CA GLU A 108 28.56 0.49 2.96
C GLU A 108 29.38 0.15 4.21
N VAL A 109 28.89 0.53 5.38
CA VAL A 109 29.56 0.19 6.65
C VAL A 109 29.78 -1.31 6.61
N LEU A 110 31.01 -1.70 6.28
CA LEU A 110 31.40 -3.08 6.10
C LEU A 110 31.48 -3.61 7.52
N VAL A 111 30.33 -4.08 8.02
CA VAL A 111 30.21 -4.66 9.34
C VAL A 111 31.20 -5.81 9.35
N LYS A 112 32.36 -5.59 9.95
CA LYS A 112 33.37 -6.63 10.14
C LYS A 112 32.64 -7.79 10.82
N PRO A 113 32.72 -9.03 10.32
CA PRO A 113 32.00 -10.18 10.86
C PRO A 113 32.43 -10.59 12.29
N LYS A 114 33.35 -9.85 12.91
CA LYS A 114 33.69 -10.03 14.32
C LYS A 114 32.67 -9.29 15.17
N ARG A 115 32.17 -9.95 16.23
CA ARG A 115 31.40 -9.32 17.32
C ARG A 115 32.23 -8.17 17.89
N GLU A 116 32.05 -6.96 17.37
CA GLU A 116 32.60 -5.77 17.99
C GLU A 116 31.84 -5.51 19.29
N HIS A 117 32.57 -5.40 20.39
CA HIS A 117 31.99 -5.03 21.68
C HIS A 117 31.71 -3.52 21.70
N TYR A 118 30.56 -3.11 21.15
CA TYR A 118 30.11 -1.72 21.18
C TYR A 118 29.73 -1.32 22.61
N ARG A 119 30.44 -0.34 23.18
CA ARG A 119 30.14 0.23 24.50
C ARG A 119 29.43 1.58 24.32
N LYS A 120 28.26 1.72 24.93
CA LYS A 120 27.48 2.98 24.94
C LYS A 120 28.05 4.01 25.91
N LYS A 121 28.50 3.53 27.08
CA LYS A 121 29.02 4.36 28.15
C LYS A 121 30.37 4.95 27.74
N ASP A 122 30.54 6.25 27.90
CA ASP A 122 31.75 7.01 27.57
C ASP A 122 32.09 7.06 26.06
N ASN A 123 31.08 6.88 25.19
CA ASN A 123 31.26 6.96 23.74
C ASN A 123 30.96 8.39 23.22
N PRO A 124 31.95 9.09 22.62
CA PRO A 124 31.76 10.47 22.15
C PRO A 124 30.73 10.60 21.03
N ALA A 125 30.56 9.60 20.16
CA ALA A 125 29.53 9.60 19.13
C ALA A 125 28.12 9.53 19.74
N VAL A 126 27.96 8.75 20.82
CA VAL A 126 26.69 8.65 21.55
C VAL A 126 26.35 9.96 22.24
N GLU A 127 27.35 10.63 22.83
CA GLU A 127 27.15 11.94 23.46
C GLU A 127 26.84 13.04 22.42
N PHE A 128 27.52 13.02 21.28
CA PHE A 128 27.24 13.92 20.16
C PHE A 128 25.80 13.79 19.68
N VAL A 129 25.34 12.56 19.45
CA VAL A 129 23.95 12.26 19.06
C VAL A 129 22.97 12.64 20.16
N ARG A 130 23.31 12.46 21.43
CA ARG A 130 22.46 12.87 22.55
C ARG A 130 22.16 14.37 22.49
N ARG A 131 23.19 15.19 22.26
CA ARG A 131 23.04 16.64 22.08
C ARG A 131 22.25 16.99 20.83
N MET A 132 22.46 16.29 19.72
CA MET A 132 21.62 16.44 18.53
C MET A 132 20.13 16.19 18.83
N ILE A 133 19.83 15.15 19.62
CA ILE A 133 18.45 14.81 20.02
C ILE A 133 17.87 15.87 20.96
N GLU A 134 18.70 16.44 21.85
CA GLU A 134 18.29 17.52 22.77
C GLU A 134 17.96 18.82 22.01
N HIS A 135 18.72 19.15 20.96
CA HIS A 135 18.56 20.36 20.15
C HIS A 135 17.74 20.18 18.86
N ARG A 136 17.10 19.02 18.67
CA ARG A 136 16.46 18.64 17.40
C ARG A 136 15.29 19.57 16.98
N ASP A 137 14.64 20.16 17.98
CA ASP A 137 13.41 20.93 17.83
C ASP A 137 13.69 22.46 17.72
N ASP A 138 14.85 22.94 18.18
CA ASP A 138 15.26 24.35 18.33
C ASP A 138 15.25 25.21 17.04
N HIS A 139 15.26 24.57 15.87
CA HIS A 139 15.27 25.24 14.56
C HIS A 139 14.18 24.70 13.63
N SER A 140 13.13 24.13 14.22
CA SER A 140 12.05 23.52 13.45
C SER A 140 11.22 24.59 12.73
N PRO A 141 10.89 24.41 11.43
CA PRO A 141 10.02 25.35 10.72
C PRO A 141 8.63 25.45 11.38
N ASN A 142 8.22 24.43 12.13
CA ASN A 142 6.93 24.41 12.84
C ASN A 142 6.88 25.32 14.07
N GLU A 143 8.01 25.88 14.50
CA GLU A 143 8.03 26.90 15.55
C GLU A 143 7.49 28.24 15.06
N LYS A 144 7.58 28.51 13.75
CA LYS A 144 7.01 29.70 13.09
C LYS A 144 5.49 29.66 13.11
N ASP A 145 4.85 30.83 13.14
CA ASP A 145 3.38 30.92 13.12
C ASP A 145 2.78 30.50 11.78
N PHE A 146 3.54 30.70 10.70
CA PHE A 146 3.16 30.35 9.34
C PHE A 146 4.40 29.97 8.52
N TRP A 147 4.25 29.03 7.60
CA TRP A 147 5.15 28.88 6.48
C TRP A 147 4.41 28.40 5.23
N GLN A 148 4.91 28.78 4.07
CA GLN A 148 4.54 28.17 2.79
C GLN A 148 5.79 27.77 2.01
N ARG A 149 5.64 26.79 1.12
CA ARG A 149 6.66 26.38 0.16
C ARG A 149 6.02 25.82 -1.09
N ASP A 150 6.70 25.97 -2.22
CA ASP A 150 6.35 25.24 -3.42
C ASP A 150 7.08 23.89 -3.46
N ARG A 151 6.35 22.87 -3.88
CA ARG A 151 6.82 21.49 -4.03
C ARG A 151 6.63 21.05 -5.47
N TYR A 152 7.72 20.61 -6.08
CA TYR A 152 7.68 19.80 -7.29
C TYR A 152 8.05 18.37 -6.92
N GLU A 153 7.24 17.40 -7.29
CA GLU A 153 7.47 15.98 -7.01
C GLU A 153 7.32 15.15 -8.27
N LYS A 154 8.27 14.24 -8.51
CA LYS A 154 8.26 13.27 -9.60
C LYS A 154 8.46 11.87 -9.04
N THR A 155 7.50 10.98 -9.32
CA THR A 155 7.58 9.56 -8.95
C THR A 155 7.63 8.72 -10.21
N THR A 156 8.66 7.89 -10.36
CA THR A 156 8.83 6.96 -11.49
C THR A 156 8.79 5.52 -10.99
N PHE A 157 8.18 4.64 -11.78
CA PHE A 157 8.24 3.19 -11.62
C PHE A 157 8.77 2.57 -12.91
N ALA A 158 9.75 1.70 -12.77
CA ALA A 158 10.42 1.05 -13.88
C ALA A 158 10.64 -0.44 -13.59
N LEU A 159 10.65 -1.27 -14.63
CA LEU A 159 11.03 -2.67 -14.52
C LEU A 159 12.56 -2.77 -14.54
N ASN A 160 13.14 -3.51 -13.59
CA ASN A 160 14.60 -3.62 -13.43
C ASN A 160 15.20 -4.73 -14.33
N ASN A 161 16.50 -4.64 -14.63
CA ASN A 161 17.30 -5.59 -15.42
C ASN A 161 16.73 -5.87 -16.84
N PHE A 162 16.34 -4.88 -17.65
CA PHE A 162 15.81 -5.15 -19.01
C PHE A 162 16.94 -5.43 -20.04
N ASP A 163 17.80 -6.40 -19.74
CA ASP A 163 18.99 -6.77 -20.54
C ASP A 163 18.65 -7.55 -21.83
N GLU A 164 19.61 -7.67 -22.76
CA GLU A 164 19.45 -8.40 -24.04
C GLU A 164 18.96 -9.85 -23.90
N GLU A 165 19.33 -10.55 -22.81
CA GLU A 165 18.84 -11.91 -22.55
C GLU A 165 17.35 -11.96 -22.25
N LYS A 166 16.80 -10.95 -21.57
CA LYS A 166 15.35 -10.87 -21.32
C LYS A 166 14.59 -10.55 -22.59
N GLN A 167 15.12 -9.66 -23.41
CA GLN A 167 14.53 -9.31 -24.71
C GLN A 167 14.36 -10.57 -25.59
N LYS A 168 15.25 -11.55 -25.44
CA LYS A 168 15.18 -12.86 -26.13
C LYS A 168 14.16 -13.85 -25.56
N LYS A 169 13.58 -13.63 -24.36
CA LYS A 169 12.53 -14.52 -23.81
C LYS A 169 11.26 -14.44 -24.65
N TRP A 170 10.55 -15.56 -24.76
CA TRP A 170 9.37 -15.72 -25.64
C TRP A 170 8.27 -14.67 -25.42
N LEU A 171 8.14 -14.16 -24.19
CA LEU A 171 7.16 -13.14 -23.84
C LEU A 171 7.53 -11.76 -24.41
N TYR A 172 8.82 -11.39 -24.43
CA TYR A 172 9.31 -10.07 -24.84
C TYR A 172 9.68 -9.99 -26.32
N ARG A 173 9.96 -11.11 -26.98
CA ARG A 173 10.14 -11.21 -28.45
C ARG A 173 8.94 -10.72 -29.28
N LYS A 174 7.76 -10.57 -28.65
CA LYS A 174 6.57 -10.01 -29.30
C LYS A 174 6.47 -8.50 -29.16
N PHE A 175 7.34 -7.90 -28.35
CA PHE A 175 7.38 -6.49 -28.01
C PHE A 175 8.79 -5.92 -28.23
N ASP A 176 9.38 -6.15 -29.41
CA ASP A 176 10.77 -5.75 -29.71
C ASP A 176 10.99 -4.22 -29.60
N PHE A 177 9.93 -3.43 -29.79
CA PHE A 177 9.95 -1.96 -29.62
C PHE A 177 10.28 -1.51 -28.19
N LEU A 178 10.11 -2.37 -27.17
CA LEU A 178 10.42 -2.01 -25.78
C LEU A 178 11.86 -1.55 -25.61
N THR A 179 12.77 -2.01 -26.49
CA THR A 179 14.19 -1.63 -26.50
C THR A 179 14.43 -0.14 -26.74
N GLU A 180 13.52 0.53 -27.45
CA GLU A 180 13.59 1.98 -27.72
C GLU A 180 13.28 2.83 -26.47
N TYR A 181 12.65 2.22 -25.45
CA TYR A 181 12.19 2.86 -24.22
C TYR A 181 13.02 2.46 -22.98
N VAL A 182 14.11 1.72 -23.19
CA VAL A 182 15.03 1.32 -22.11
C VAL A 182 15.95 2.48 -21.77
N ASP A 183 15.95 2.86 -20.50
CA ASP A 183 16.85 3.86 -19.92
C ASP A 183 17.83 3.18 -18.94
N THR A 184 18.79 3.91 -18.40
CA THR A 184 19.73 3.42 -17.38
C THR A 184 19.35 3.99 -16.01
N SER A 185 19.21 3.12 -15.01
CA SER A 185 18.98 3.57 -13.63
C SER A 185 20.14 4.44 -13.15
N ALA A 186 19.84 5.68 -12.77
CA ALA A 186 20.82 6.62 -12.22
C ALA A 186 21.44 6.14 -10.90
N VAL A 187 20.83 5.16 -10.21
CA VAL A 187 21.29 4.65 -8.92
C VAL A 187 22.04 3.32 -9.05
N THR A 188 21.54 2.41 -9.89
CA THR A 188 22.13 1.05 -10.01
C THR A 188 22.90 0.81 -11.30
N GLY A 189 22.84 1.74 -12.27
CA GLY A 189 23.51 1.61 -13.57
C GLY A 189 22.94 0.51 -14.47
N LYS A 190 21.84 -0.13 -14.06
CA LYS A 190 21.17 -1.22 -14.79
C LYS A 190 20.18 -0.67 -15.80
N PRO A 191 19.92 -1.38 -16.92
CA PRO A 191 18.86 -1.00 -17.84
C PRO A 191 17.49 -1.18 -17.18
N ILE A 192 16.70 -0.12 -17.22
CA ILE A 192 15.35 -0.03 -16.68
C ILE A 192 14.37 0.35 -17.77
N LEU A 193 13.16 -0.20 -17.70
CA LEU A 193 12.06 0.20 -18.58
C LEU A 193 11.04 0.98 -17.75
N THR A 194 10.93 2.29 -17.95
CA THR A 194 9.96 3.13 -17.23
C THR A 194 8.55 2.77 -17.68
N VAL A 195 7.74 2.26 -16.76
CA VAL A 195 6.36 1.81 -17.03
C VAL A 195 5.31 2.72 -16.41
N SER A 196 5.70 3.61 -15.50
CA SER A 196 4.82 4.62 -14.93
C SER A 196 5.61 5.84 -14.47
N ALA A 197 5.07 7.03 -14.71
CA ALA A 197 5.61 8.30 -14.25
C ALA A 197 4.47 9.19 -13.76
N ARG A 198 4.70 9.88 -12.63
CA ARG A 198 3.78 10.86 -12.06
C ARG A 198 4.52 12.12 -11.69
N GLU A 199 3.88 13.24 -11.94
CA GLU A 199 4.36 14.56 -11.55
C GLU A 199 3.28 15.31 -10.79
N LEU A 200 3.72 16.04 -9.77
CA LEU A 200 2.90 16.88 -8.92
C LEU A 200 3.59 18.23 -8.74
N LEU A 201 2.85 19.30 -9.03
CA LEU A 201 3.23 20.65 -8.65
C LEU A 201 2.20 21.18 -7.66
N ALA A 202 2.65 21.55 -6.47
CA ALA A 202 1.77 22.03 -5.40
C ALA A 202 2.43 23.12 -4.55
N THR A 203 1.60 23.86 -3.83
CA THR A 203 2.03 24.76 -2.73
C THR A 203 1.54 24.18 -1.41
N ASP A 204 2.47 23.98 -0.49
CA ASP A 204 2.17 23.56 0.88
C ASP A 204 2.07 24.80 1.77
N TYR A 205 1.05 24.82 2.63
CA TYR A 205 0.82 25.86 3.62
C TYR A 205 0.72 25.23 5.00
N TYR A 206 1.33 25.88 5.98
CA TYR A 206 1.24 25.56 7.39
C TYR A 206 0.90 26.80 8.19
N ARG A 207 0.06 26.62 9.20
CA ARG A 207 -0.23 27.64 10.21
C ARG A 207 -0.28 26.98 11.58
N LYS A 208 0.30 27.65 12.58
CA LYS A 208 0.39 27.16 13.96
C LYS A 208 -0.91 27.31 14.75
N SER A 209 -1.64 28.42 14.58
CA SER A 209 -2.86 28.70 15.38
C SER A 209 -4.00 29.32 14.56
N PRO A 210 -5.16 28.63 14.38
CA PRO A 210 -5.35 27.22 14.71
C PRO A 210 -4.47 26.36 13.80
N HIS A 211 -3.98 25.25 14.35
CA HIS A 211 -3.08 24.37 13.64
C HIS A 211 -3.74 23.83 12.36
N SER A 212 -3.13 24.09 11.21
CA SER A 212 -3.65 23.64 9.92
C SER A 212 -2.54 23.48 8.90
N GLU A 213 -2.63 22.41 8.13
CA GLU A 213 -1.78 22.13 6.98
C GLU A 213 -2.65 21.92 5.74
N LYS A 214 -2.32 22.64 4.67
CA LYS A 214 -3.03 22.62 3.40
C LYS A 214 -2.05 22.38 2.25
N GLN A 215 -2.50 21.67 1.24
CA GLN A 215 -1.79 21.53 -0.03
C GLN A 215 -2.69 22.01 -1.15
N TRP A 216 -2.22 22.96 -1.95
CA TRP A 216 -2.89 23.41 -3.17
C TRP A 216 -2.22 22.82 -4.39
N VAL A 217 -2.90 21.92 -5.09
CA VAL A 217 -2.39 21.22 -6.27
C VAL A 217 -2.60 22.10 -7.51
N LYS A 218 -1.50 22.61 -8.07
CA LYS A 218 -1.49 23.46 -9.27
C LYS A 218 -1.53 22.65 -10.56
N GLY A 219 -0.91 21.47 -10.55
CA GLY A 219 -0.87 20.54 -11.66
C GLY A 219 -0.54 19.12 -11.22
N ARG A 220 -1.13 18.13 -11.90
CA ARG A 220 -0.87 16.70 -11.72
C ARG A 220 -0.86 16.01 -13.08
N LYS A 221 0.22 15.28 -13.36
CA LYS A 221 0.37 14.46 -14.57
C LYS A 221 0.63 13.01 -14.16
N GLN A 222 0.02 12.06 -14.86
CA GLN A 222 0.22 10.63 -14.65
C GLN A 222 0.14 9.89 -15.97
N ALA A 223 1.11 9.02 -16.22
CA ALA A 223 1.18 8.12 -17.37
C ALA A 223 1.71 6.76 -16.90
N GLY A 224 1.09 5.64 -17.30
CA GLY A 224 1.67 4.33 -17.00
C GLY A 224 0.73 3.12 -17.05
N VAL A 225 1.31 1.93 -16.82
CA VAL A 225 0.60 0.64 -16.80
C VAL A 225 -0.48 0.57 -15.72
N ASP A 226 -0.36 1.33 -14.64
CA ASP A 226 -1.29 1.35 -13.51
C ASP A 226 -2.52 2.24 -13.74
N GLU A 227 -2.63 2.91 -14.89
CA GLU A 227 -3.74 3.80 -15.23
C GLU A 227 -5.11 3.08 -15.23
N PHE A 228 -5.16 1.77 -15.47
CA PHE A 228 -6.40 0.99 -15.43
C PHE A 228 -6.96 0.78 -14.01
N LEU A 229 -6.17 1.08 -12.98
CA LEU A 229 -6.57 1.08 -11.58
C LEU A 229 -7.11 2.48 -11.21
N SER A 230 -7.98 2.58 -10.21
CA SER A 230 -8.57 3.87 -9.82
C SER A 230 -7.49 4.93 -9.53
N LYS A 231 -7.48 6.04 -10.30
CA LYS A 231 -6.45 7.10 -10.21
C LYS A 231 -6.27 7.63 -8.79
N GLN A 232 -7.38 7.94 -8.11
CA GLN A 232 -7.36 8.46 -6.72
C GLN A 232 -6.94 7.39 -5.70
N GLY A 233 -7.45 6.16 -5.84
CA GLY A 233 -7.11 5.07 -4.94
C GLY A 233 -5.62 4.71 -5.00
N MET A 234 -5.08 4.47 -6.19
CA MET A 234 -3.67 4.14 -6.35
C MET A 234 -2.75 5.26 -5.87
N GLN A 235 -3.14 6.52 -6.09
CA GLN A 235 -2.41 7.66 -5.56
C GLN A 235 -2.39 7.66 -4.03
N ALA A 236 -3.53 7.42 -3.37
CA ALA A 236 -3.59 7.35 -1.91
C ALA A 236 -2.71 6.21 -1.35
N ALA A 237 -2.70 5.05 -2.01
CA ALA A 237 -1.84 3.94 -1.63
C ALA A 237 -0.35 4.29 -1.77
N ILE A 238 0.04 4.91 -2.89
CA ILE A 238 1.44 5.25 -3.17
C ILE A 238 1.94 6.39 -2.27
N ASN A 239 1.10 7.38 -1.99
CA ASN A 239 1.41 8.44 -1.03
C ASN A 239 1.61 7.90 0.40
N GLU A 240 0.98 6.77 0.76
CA GLU A 240 1.21 6.15 2.05
C GLU A 240 2.47 5.25 2.06
N VAL A 241 2.83 4.65 0.91
CA VAL A 241 4.08 3.90 0.74
C VAL A 241 5.29 4.85 0.75
N PHE A 242 5.20 5.96 0.03
CA PHE A 242 6.24 6.99 -0.10
C PHE A 242 5.83 8.29 0.60
N LYS A 243 5.48 8.18 1.88
CA LYS A 243 5.08 9.34 2.68
C LYS A 243 6.28 10.30 2.88
N ASP A 244 5.98 11.59 3.01
CA ASP A 244 6.96 12.63 3.36
C ASP A 244 7.75 12.21 4.61
N VAL A 245 9.08 12.31 4.56
CA VAL A 245 9.96 11.86 5.64
C VAL A 245 10.44 13.04 6.50
N ASP A 246 10.30 12.91 7.81
CA ASP A 246 10.97 13.79 8.77
C ASP A 246 11.91 12.97 9.67
N ILE A 247 13.22 13.14 9.47
CA ILE A 247 14.24 12.47 10.27
C ILE A 247 14.30 12.97 11.72
N TYR A 248 13.66 14.10 12.06
CA TYR A 248 13.66 14.65 13.42
C TYR A 248 12.51 14.10 14.27
N GLU A 249 11.51 13.46 13.65
CA GLU A 249 10.49 12.70 14.37
C GLU A 249 11.07 11.44 15.04
N ASN A 250 10.38 10.90 16.05
CA ASN A 250 10.82 9.66 16.71
C ASN A 250 10.76 8.43 15.81
N ASN A 251 9.86 8.41 14.82
CA ASN A 251 9.75 7.32 13.86
C ASN A 251 9.46 7.87 12.46
N ILE A 252 10.10 7.30 11.46
CA ILE A 252 9.87 7.58 10.04
C ILE A 252 8.81 6.61 9.52
N SER A 253 7.75 7.13 8.92
CA SER A 253 6.65 6.30 8.37
C SER A 253 6.86 6.09 6.88
N LEU A 254 7.15 4.85 6.46
CA LEU A 254 7.32 4.45 5.05
C LEU A 254 6.75 3.05 4.86
N PHE A 255 6.30 2.70 3.65
CA PHE A 255 5.81 1.33 3.35
C PHE A 255 4.76 0.84 4.36
N THR A 256 3.85 1.73 4.79
CA THR A 256 2.82 1.48 5.83
C THR A 256 3.34 1.02 7.21
N ASN A 257 4.65 1.11 7.45
CA ASN A 257 5.35 0.75 8.67
C ASN A 257 6.03 1.96 9.32
N LYS A 258 6.39 1.83 10.60
CA LYS A 258 7.15 2.86 11.34
C LYS A 258 8.55 2.35 11.67
N PHE A 259 9.56 3.07 11.18
CA PHE A 259 10.98 2.79 11.40
C PHE A 259 11.53 3.75 12.44
N VAL A 260 12.37 3.29 13.36
CA VAL A 260 12.97 4.16 14.38
C VAL A 260 13.88 5.19 13.71
N SER A 261 13.69 6.48 13.95
CA SER A 261 14.59 7.51 13.41
C SER A 261 15.98 7.45 14.09
N PRO A 262 17.09 7.74 13.38
CA PRO A 262 18.39 7.95 14.02
C PRO A 262 18.42 9.12 15.02
N LEU A 263 17.47 10.06 14.96
CA LEU A 263 17.32 11.16 15.94
C LEU A 263 16.14 10.94 16.89
N SER A 264 15.67 9.69 17.00
CA SER A 264 14.64 9.30 17.96
C SER A 264 15.13 9.44 19.40
N ARG A 265 14.22 9.71 20.34
CA ARG A 265 14.52 9.68 21.79
C ARG A 265 15.10 8.34 22.26
N ILE A 266 14.77 7.25 21.57
CA ILE A 266 15.34 5.91 21.84
C ILE A 266 16.51 5.56 20.91
N GLY A 267 16.98 6.51 20.08
CA GLY A 267 17.98 6.32 19.04
C GLY A 267 19.30 5.74 19.59
N THR A 268 19.84 6.31 20.67
CA THR A 268 21.03 5.80 21.38
C THR A 268 20.82 4.40 22.00
N GLY A 269 19.55 4.03 22.22
CA GLY A 269 19.09 2.70 22.61
C GLY A 269 19.14 1.69 21.47
N PHE A 270 18.78 2.14 20.26
CA PHE A 270 18.45 1.33 19.10
C PHE A 270 19.59 1.21 18.08
N TYR A 271 20.42 2.25 17.95
CA TYR A 271 21.52 2.38 17.00
C TYR A 271 22.90 2.38 17.68
N LYS A 272 23.88 1.88 16.94
CA LYS A 272 25.31 2.15 17.14
C LYS A 272 25.66 3.37 16.31
N TYR A 273 26.40 4.31 16.89
CA TYR A 273 26.86 5.53 16.23
C TYR A 273 28.37 5.57 16.20
N TYR A 274 28.91 6.06 15.09
CA TYR A 274 30.33 6.19 14.83
C TYR A 274 30.60 7.59 14.25
N LEU A 275 31.46 8.36 14.91
CA LEU A 275 31.99 9.60 14.35
C LEU A 275 33.12 9.24 13.39
N MET A 276 32.94 9.57 12.13
CA MET A 276 33.91 9.40 11.06
C MET A 276 34.74 10.69 10.90
N ASP A 277 35.39 10.87 9.74
CA ASP A 277 36.16 12.08 9.46
C ASP A 277 35.24 13.29 9.14
N THR A 278 35.83 14.48 9.14
CA THR A 278 35.14 15.71 8.73
C THR A 278 35.18 15.89 7.22
N LEU A 279 34.11 16.44 6.66
CA LEU A 279 33.93 16.65 5.22
C LEU A 279 33.46 18.08 4.96
N GLN A 280 33.82 18.62 3.79
CA GLN A 280 33.32 19.91 3.31
C GLN A 280 32.08 19.69 2.45
N ILE A 281 30.93 20.19 2.89
CA ILE A 281 29.65 20.08 2.16
C ILE A 281 29.05 21.47 2.01
N GLY A 282 28.92 21.94 0.76
CA GLY A 282 28.41 23.28 0.48
C GLY A 282 29.24 24.41 1.09
N GLY A 283 30.55 24.20 1.31
CA GLY A 283 31.46 25.16 1.93
C GLY A 283 31.49 25.16 3.46
N GLU A 284 30.72 24.27 4.11
CA GLU A 284 30.70 24.11 5.57
C GLU A 284 31.37 22.80 6.00
N THR A 285 32.16 22.86 7.08
CA THR A 285 32.76 21.67 7.69
C THR A 285 31.71 20.89 8.49
N CYS A 286 31.45 19.66 8.05
CA CYS A 286 30.50 18.73 8.65
C CYS A 286 31.22 17.50 9.19
N ALA A 287 30.82 17.02 10.36
CA ALA A 287 31.14 15.68 10.82
C ALA A 287 30.28 14.64 10.07
N ASP A 288 30.90 13.56 9.61
CA ASP A 288 30.18 12.39 9.12
C ASP A 288 29.85 11.45 10.30
N LEU A 289 28.57 11.37 10.63
CA LEU A 289 28.03 10.52 11.68
C LEU A 289 27.36 9.30 11.06
N ALA A 290 28.06 8.16 11.10
CA ALA A 290 27.52 6.89 10.64
C ALA A 290 26.70 6.18 11.72
N PHE A 291 25.62 5.51 11.34
CA PHE A 291 24.78 4.76 12.27
C PHE A 291 24.24 3.45 11.69
N THR A 292 24.02 2.46 12.56
CA THR A 292 23.48 1.13 12.21
C THR A 292 22.74 0.50 13.40
N PRO A 293 21.61 -0.20 13.21
CA PRO A 293 20.84 -0.71 14.35
C PRO A 293 21.58 -1.85 15.05
N PHE A 294 21.36 -2.02 16.35
CA PHE A 294 21.92 -3.17 17.09
C PHE A 294 21.48 -4.51 16.50
N ASN A 295 20.27 -4.55 15.94
CA ASN A 295 19.69 -5.68 15.25
C ASN A 295 19.32 -5.28 13.82
N SER A 296 20.02 -5.79 12.82
CA SER A 296 19.81 -5.50 11.40
C SER A 296 18.43 -5.88 10.87
N GLU A 297 17.71 -6.76 11.58
CA GLU A 297 16.40 -7.28 11.21
C GLU A 297 15.26 -6.38 11.69
N SER A 298 15.54 -5.50 12.65
CA SER A 298 14.56 -4.56 13.22
C SER A 298 14.31 -3.39 12.27
N PHE A 299 13.14 -2.74 12.41
CA PHE A 299 12.72 -1.65 11.54
C PHE A 299 13.47 -0.36 11.86
N GLY A 300 14.63 -0.21 11.24
CA GLY A 300 15.45 0.98 11.28
C GLY A 300 16.36 1.08 10.06
N PHE A 301 17.32 1.99 10.12
CA PHE A 301 18.15 2.38 8.98
C PHE A 301 19.63 2.19 9.28
N ASN A 302 20.43 1.88 8.26
CA ASN A 302 21.83 2.28 8.27
C ASN A 302 21.94 3.63 7.57
N GLY A 303 22.98 4.40 7.87
CA GLY A 303 23.16 5.66 7.16
C GLY A 303 24.23 6.55 7.72
N HIS A 304 24.25 7.75 7.16
CA HIS A 304 25.16 8.84 7.47
C HIS A 304 24.35 10.12 7.67
N LEU A 305 24.62 10.83 8.76
CA LEU A 305 24.18 12.20 8.98
C LEU A 305 25.41 13.11 8.85
N TYR A 306 25.32 14.13 8.01
CA TYR A 306 26.37 15.13 7.85
C TYR A 306 25.98 16.36 8.66
N VAL A 307 26.69 16.55 9.77
CA VAL A 307 26.27 17.48 10.83
C VAL A 307 27.30 18.59 10.97
N THR A 308 26.86 19.84 10.98
CA THR A 308 27.75 20.97 11.25
C THR A 308 28.35 20.87 12.64
N LEU A 309 29.61 21.29 12.78
CA LEU A 309 30.34 21.26 14.06
C LEU A 309 30.09 22.48 14.96
N ASP A 310 29.07 23.28 14.66
CA ASP A 310 28.67 24.42 15.49
C ASP A 310 27.73 23.98 16.63
N SER A 311 27.39 24.92 17.52
CA SER A 311 26.52 24.64 18.67
C SER A 311 25.09 24.25 18.30
N THR A 312 24.70 24.35 17.02
CA THR A 312 23.35 24.04 16.54
C THR A 312 23.17 22.58 16.13
N TYR A 313 24.27 21.85 15.91
CA TYR A 313 24.26 20.46 15.42
C TYR A 313 23.34 20.24 14.20
N PHE A 314 23.35 21.17 13.26
CA PHE A 314 22.47 21.14 12.10
C PHE A 314 22.84 20.02 11.14
N VAL A 315 21.87 19.21 10.73
CA VAL A 315 22.06 18.21 9.69
C VAL A 315 21.96 18.88 8.32
N LYS A 316 23.07 18.95 7.58
CA LYS A 316 23.12 19.48 6.20
C LYS A 316 22.61 18.47 5.19
N ARG A 317 22.95 17.19 5.40
CA ARG A 317 22.54 16.07 4.54
C ARG A 317 22.30 14.84 5.38
N ALA A 318 21.30 14.06 5.02
CA ALA A 318 21.02 12.76 5.61
C ALA A 318 20.90 11.71 4.50
N VAL A 319 21.60 10.60 4.67
CA VAL A 319 21.56 9.47 3.73
C VAL A 319 21.23 8.22 4.53
N LEU A 320 20.08 7.62 4.26
CA LEU A 320 19.54 6.48 4.98
C LEU A 320 19.27 5.34 4.00
N ASN A 321 19.58 4.12 4.39
CA ASN A 321 19.21 2.92 3.66
C ASN A 321 18.74 1.82 4.62
N PHE A 322 18.11 0.79 4.09
CA PHE A 322 17.73 -0.36 4.91
C PHE A 322 18.90 -1.32 5.12
N PRO A 323 19.07 -1.89 6.33
CA PRO A 323 19.98 -3.00 6.52
C PRO A 323 19.61 -4.16 5.59
N LYS A 324 20.60 -4.79 4.95
CA LYS A 324 20.39 -5.94 4.03
C LYS A 324 19.54 -7.07 4.59
N LYS A 325 19.56 -7.27 5.91
CA LYS A 325 18.82 -8.35 6.59
C LYS A 325 17.51 -7.91 7.22
N ILE A 326 17.03 -6.70 6.94
CA ILE A 326 15.78 -6.19 7.51
C ILE A 326 14.63 -7.18 7.25
N ASN A 327 13.77 -7.37 8.25
CA ASN A 327 12.54 -8.16 8.11
C ASN A 327 11.46 -7.33 7.40
N LEU A 328 11.78 -6.80 6.21
CA LEU A 328 10.86 -6.08 5.34
C LEU A 328 10.65 -6.91 4.08
N ASN A 329 9.39 -7.07 3.69
CA ASN A 329 8.95 -7.75 2.51
C ASN A 329 8.99 -6.82 1.31
N PHE A 330 9.17 -7.45 0.16
CA PHE A 330 9.06 -6.82 -1.14
C PHE A 330 10.02 -5.67 -1.40
N VAL A 331 10.93 -5.31 -0.49
CA VAL A 331 11.95 -4.27 -0.66
C VAL A 331 13.33 -4.92 -0.56
N ASP A 332 14.08 -4.89 -1.66
CA ASP A 332 15.46 -5.40 -1.76
C ASP A 332 16.48 -4.31 -1.39
N TYR A 333 16.22 -3.08 -1.85
CA TYR A 333 17.04 -1.91 -1.59
C TYR A 333 16.19 -0.68 -1.37
N MET A 334 16.65 0.23 -0.52
CA MET A 334 16.09 1.57 -0.38
C MET A 334 17.21 2.55 -0.07
N LEU A 335 17.15 3.72 -0.70
CA LEU A 335 18.00 4.87 -0.43
C LEU A 335 17.10 6.10 -0.25
N LEU A 336 17.18 6.71 0.92
CA LEU A 336 16.56 7.98 1.26
C LEU A 336 17.68 9.01 1.41
N GLU A 337 17.59 10.09 0.65
CA GLU A 337 18.49 11.22 0.70
C GLU A 337 17.69 12.48 0.99
N GLN A 338 18.13 13.25 1.97
CA GLN A 338 17.58 14.57 2.28
C GLN A 338 18.69 15.58 2.38
N GLU A 339 18.49 16.74 1.75
CA GLU A 339 19.38 17.90 1.87
C GLU A 339 18.63 19.06 2.52
N PHE A 340 19.30 19.72 3.46
CA PHE A 340 18.73 20.81 4.23
C PHE A 340 19.54 22.09 4.05
N LYS A 341 18.84 23.21 4.03
CA LYS A 341 19.39 24.56 4.06
C LYS A 341 18.96 25.28 5.33
N ARG A 342 19.76 26.26 5.75
CA ARG A 342 19.38 27.19 6.81
C ARG A 342 18.84 28.47 6.19
N ALA A 343 17.74 28.97 6.71
CA ALA A 343 17.30 30.34 6.48
C ALA A 343 18.24 31.33 7.20
N GLU A 344 18.13 32.62 6.88
CA GLU A 344 18.94 33.68 7.50
C GLU A 344 18.81 33.72 9.04
N ASP A 345 17.64 33.35 9.55
CA ASP A 345 17.35 33.30 10.99
C ASP A 345 17.70 31.95 11.65
N GLY A 346 18.35 31.04 10.90
CA GLY A 346 18.72 29.71 11.38
C GLY A 346 17.65 28.63 11.19
N THR A 347 16.44 28.97 10.73
CA THR A 347 15.36 27.98 10.54
C THR A 347 15.77 26.89 9.54
N ARG A 348 15.47 25.63 9.87
CA ARG A 348 15.75 24.48 9.00
C ARG A 348 14.75 24.40 7.86
N LEU A 349 15.26 24.35 6.63
CA LEU A 349 14.49 24.16 5.39
C LEU A 349 14.89 22.83 4.75
N LEU A 350 13.92 22.00 4.40
CA LEU A 350 14.14 20.85 3.52
C LEU A 350 14.25 21.38 2.09
N ASP A 351 15.34 21.07 1.39
CA ASP A 351 15.61 21.58 0.04
C ASP A 351 15.32 20.53 -1.02
N HIS A 352 15.83 19.32 -0.80
CA HIS A 352 15.72 18.19 -1.71
C HIS A 352 15.46 16.89 -0.92
N GLU A 353 14.57 16.05 -1.44
CA GLU A 353 14.32 14.69 -0.96
C GLU A 353 14.31 13.71 -2.13
N SER A 354 15.01 12.59 -1.97
CA SER A 354 15.11 11.51 -2.95
C SER A 354 14.88 10.18 -2.23
N ILE A 355 13.85 9.43 -2.64
CA ILE A 355 13.57 8.08 -2.16
C ILE A 355 13.65 7.13 -3.34
N THR A 356 14.69 6.31 -3.39
CA THR A 356 14.86 5.24 -4.37
C THR A 356 14.60 3.90 -3.72
N VAL A 357 13.82 3.04 -4.36
CA VAL A 357 13.44 1.72 -3.85
C VAL A 357 13.56 0.70 -4.96
N GLU A 358 14.15 -0.45 -4.66
CA GLU A 358 14.03 -1.64 -5.51
C GLU A 358 13.08 -2.63 -4.83
N PHE A 359 11.90 -2.80 -5.40
CA PHE A 359 10.95 -3.79 -4.97
C PHE A 359 11.24 -5.16 -5.58
N LYS A 360 11.00 -6.24 -4.84
CA LYS A 360 11.25 -7.61 -5.30
C LYS A 360 10.31 -8.63 -4.67
N LEU A 361 9.52 -9.30 -5.52
CA LEU A 361 8.54 -10.29 -5.07
C LEU A 361 9.23 -11.55 -4.50
N THR A 362 10.14 -12.16 -5.26
CA THR A 362 10.90 -13.37 -4.86
C THR A 362 12.37 -13.28 -5.28
N GLU A 363 13.23 -14.09 -4.66
CA GLU A 363 14.65 -14.18 -5.05
C GLU A 363 14.79 -14.74 -6.48
N GLY A 364 15.65 -14.12 -7.30
CA GLY A 364 15.83 -14.49 -8.70
C GLY A 364 14.78 -13.97 -9.69
N GLN A 365 13.72 -13.31 -9.21
CA GLN A 365 12.78 -12.57 -10.07
C GLN A 365 13.18 -11.10 -10.22
N ASP A 366 12.68 -10.53 -11.31
CA ASP A 366 12.91 -9.15 -11.68
C ASP A 366 12.13 -8.21 -10.78
N GLY A 367 12.83 -7.21 -10.26
CA GLY A 367 12.25 -6.22 -9.37
C GLY A 367 11.58 -5.06 -10.10
N ILE A 368 10.81 -4.28 -9.35
CA ILE A 368 10.32 -2.97 -9.76
C ILE A 368 11.22 -1.92 -9.12
N PHE A 369 11.89 -1.12 -9.92
CA PHE A 369 12.55 0.09 -9.47
C PHE A 369 11.51 1.19 -9.30
N ALA A 370 11.56 1.92 -8.18
CA ALA A 370 10.75 3.10 -7.96
C ALA A 370 11.62 4.24 -7.44
N ARG A 371 11.41 5.46 -7.93
CA ARG A 371 12.11 6.64 -7.45
C ARG A 371 11.15 7.80 -7.29
N ARG A 372 11.09 8.36 -6.09
CA ARG A 372 10.39 9.62 -5.80
C ARG A 372 11.45 10.69 -5.56
N VAL A 373 11.35 11.80 -6.26
CA VAL A 373 12.17 12.99 -6.07
C VAL A 373 11.25 14.15 -5.77
N ALA A 374 11.53 14.89 -4.70
CA ALA A 374 10.78 16.08 -4.31
C ALA A 374 11.74 17.25 -4.07
N ASP A 375 11.53 18.34 -4.79
CA ASP A 375 12.25 19.59 -4.65
C ASP A 375 11.36 20.63 -4.00
N TYR A 376 11.89 21.35 -3.01
CA TYR A 376 11.18 22.37 -2.27
C TYR A 376 11.81 23.74 -2.51
N SER A 377 10.98 24.74 -2.79
CA SER A 377 11.45 26.08 -3.13
C SER A 377 10.49 27.16 -2.63
N ARG A 378 10.92 28.42 -2.74
CA ARG A 378 10.11 29.62 -2.43
C ARG A 378 9.48 29.56 -1.04
N TYR A 379 10.29 29.23 -0.04
CA TYR A 379 9.89 29.31 1.36
C TYR A 379 9.52 30.75 1.73
N SER A 380 8.37 30.93 2.38
CA SER A 380 7.97 32.21 2.99
C SER A 380 7.35 31.94 4.36
N PHE A 381 7.67 32.80 5.33
CA PHE A 381 7.17 32.73 6.70
C PHE A 381 6.08 33.78 6.99
N LEU A 382 5.66 34.51 5.96
CA LEU A 382 4.59 35.51 6.04
C LEU A 382 3.37 35.02 5.26
N PRO A 383 2.15 35.10 5.87
CA PRO A 383 0.91 34.72 5.19
C PRO A 383 0.70 35.50 3.88
N THR A 384 0.13 34.83 2.89
CA THR A 384 -0.25 35.38 1.58
C THR A 384 -1.77 35.34 1.40
N GLU A 385 -2.32 36.15 0.50
CA GLU A 385 -3.76 36.10 0.20
C GLU A 385 -4.20 34.72 -0.32
N GLU A 386 -3.32 34.03 -1.06
CA GLU A 386 -3.54 32.66 -1.51
C GLU A 386 -3.59 31.68 -0.33
N ALA A 387 -2.75 31.88 0.68
CA ALA A 387 -2.78 31.08 1.91
C ALA A 387 -4.10 31.27 2.67
N ASP A 388 -4.58 32.50 2.80
CA ASP A 388 -5.86 32.78 3.45
C ASP A 388 -7.03 32.10 2.72
N LYS A 389 -7.04 32.17 1.37
CA LYS A 389 -7.98 31.40 0.54
C LYS A 389 -7.87 29.90 0.80
N ALA A 390 -6.66 29.35 0.89
CA ALA A 390 -6.44 27.93 1.19
C ALA A 390 -6.98 27.52 2.58
N PHE A 391 -6.80 28.36 3.61
CA PHE A 391 -7.28 28.06 4.95
C PHE A 391 -8.79 28.22 5.13
N THR A 392 -9.46 29.01 4.29
CA THR A 392 -10.94 29.08 4.28
C THR A 392 -11.61 27.81 3.74
N LYS A 393 -10.88 27.02 2.94
CA LYS A 393 -11.39 25.78 2.36
C LYS A 393 -11.36 24.64 3.38
N PRO A 394 -12.40 23.80 3.49
CA PRO A 394 -12.40 22.69 4.44
C PRO A 394 -11.43 21.56 4.03
N GLU A 395 -11.10 21.42 2.74
CA GLU A 395 -10.20 20.39 2.21
C GLU A 395 -8.76 20.54 2.71
N ARG A 396 -8.07 19.43 3.03
CA ARG A 396 -6.60 19.46 3.24
C ARG A 396 -5.83 19.53 1.93
N ILE A 397 -6.30 18.79 0.92
CA ILE A 397 -5.74 18.80 -0.43
C ILE A 397 -6.76 19.46 -1.34
N ILE A 398 -6.41 20.64 -1.83
CA ILE A 398 -7.24 21.45 -2.71
C ILE A 398 -6.75 21.19 -4.13
N GLU A 399 -7.57 20.53 -4.95
CA GLU A 399 -7.23 20.19 -6.33
C GLU A 399 -8.24 20.81 -7.30
N GLU A 400 -7.74 21.65 -8.21
CA GLU A 400 -8.55 22.29 -9.25
C GLU A 400 -8.91 21.30 -10.36
N THR A 401 -10.06 21.51 -11.02
CA THR A 401 -10.48 20.67 -12.16
C THR A 401 -9.43 20.64 -13.27
N GLU A 402 -8.79 21.77 -13.54
CA GLU A 402 -7.76 21.93 -14.57
C GLU A 402 -6.42 21.30 -14.20
N ALA A 403 -6.18 21.00 -12.92
CA ALA A 403 -4.91 20.47 -12.45
C ALA A 403 -4.58 19.12 -13.11
N LEU A 404 -5.61 18.33 -13.47
CA LEU A 404 -5.48 17.03 -14.13
C LEU A 404 -5.31 17.13 -15.66
N SER A 405 -5.46 18.32 -16.24
CA SER A 405 -5.46 18.54 -17.69
C SER A 405 -4.54 19.70 -18.11
N ARG A 406 -3.48 19.98 -17.35
CA ARG A 406 -2.49 21.00 -17.68
C ARG A 406 -1.70 20.61 -18.95
N PRO A 407 -1.47 21.52 -19.91
CA PRO A 407 -0.72 21.24 -21.13
C PRO A 407 0.78 21.04 -20.86
N GLU A 408 1.51 20.42 -21.79
CA GLU A 408 2.97 20.20 -21.64
C GLU A 408 3.77 21.50 -21.47
N THR A 409 3.31 22.62 -22.05
CA THR A 409 3.96 23.93 -21.89
C THR A 409 4.01 24.38 -20.43
N PHE A 410 2.94 24.14 -19.67
CA PHE A 410 2.88 24.44 -18.23
C PHE A 410 3.96 23.65 -17.47
N TRP A 411 4.15 22.37 -17.81
CA TRP A 411 5.17 21.54 -17.18
C TRP A 411 6.58 21.98 -17.56
N ALA A 412 6.82 22.31 -18.83
CA ALA A 412 8.12 22.79 -19.30
C ALA A 412 8.59 24.07 -18.57
N GLU A 413 7.66 24.97 -18.21
CA GLU A 413 7.97 26.21 -17.50
C GLU A 413 8.15 26.04 -15.98
N ASN A 414 7.50 25.04 -15.37
CA ASN A 414 7.47 24.86 -13.91
C ASN A 414 8.34 23.69 -13.40
N ARG A 415 8.88 22.84 -14.28
CA ARG A 415 9.81 21.77 -13.90
C ARG A 415 11.15 22.35 -13.44
N PRO A 416 11.69 21.93 -12.27
CA PRO A 416 13.06 22.23 -11.87
C PRO A 416 14.06 21.77 -12.94
N GLN A 417 15.13 22.53 -13.15
CA GLN A 417 16.13 22.24 -14.19
C GLN A 417 16.80 20.86 -14.01
N ALA A 418 16.90 20.36 -12.78
CA ALA A 418 17.40 19.03 -12.45
C ALA A 418 16.42 17.88 -12.75
N ALA A 419 15.13 18.17 -12.93
CA ALA A 419 14.08 17.17 -13.15
C ALA A 419 13.83 16.86 -14.63
N ILE A 420 14.37 17.68 -15.54
CA ILE A 420 14.25 17.54 -17.00
C ILE A 420 15.09 16.35 -17.47
N SER A 421 14.48 15.18 -17.65
CA SER A 421 15.11 14.03 -18.31
C SER A 421 14.97 14.14 -19.84
N GLN A 422 15.98 13.69 -20.60
CA GLN A 422 15.94 13.74 -22.07
C GLN A 422 14.91 12.79 -22.72
N GLN A 423 14.19 11.94 -21.97
CA GLN A 423 13.23 10.96 -22.50
C GLN A 423 11.83 11.01 -21.83
N GLU A 424 11.28 12.19 -21.58
CA GLU A 424 10.04 12.33 -20.79
C GLU A 424 8.72 11.93 -21.49
N ASN A 425 8.65 11.97 -22.83
CA ASN A 425 7.46 11.52 -23.59
C ASN A 425 7.46 10.00 -23.87
N SER A 426 8.41 9.26 -23.30
CA SER A 426 8.61 7.83 -23.56
C SER A 426 7.48 6.96 -23.02
N VAL A 427 6.96 7.25 -21.82
CA VAL A 427 5.96 6.39 -21.16
C VAL A 427 4.60 6.44 -21.84
N ASP A 428 4.13 7.63 -22.23
CA ASP A 428 2.84 7.77 -22.93
C ASP A 428 2.86 7.05 -24.29
N CYS A 429 3.94 7.24 -25.06
CA CYS A 429 4.15 6.56 -26.34
C CYS A 429 4.27 5.03 -26.15
N LEU A 430 5.03 4.58 -25.15
CA LEU A 430 5.18 3.17 -24.78
C LEU A 430 3.81 2.53 -24.52
N MET A 431 2.98 3.19 -23.70
CA MET A 431 1.66 2.67 -23.33
C MET A 431 0.69 2.64 -24.51
N ALA A 432 0.73 3.66 -25.39
CA ALA A 432 -0.05 3.67 -26.62
C ALA A 432 0.31 2.48 -27.52
N GLN A 433 1.60 2.18 -27.66
CA GLN A 433 2.10 1.08 -28.46
C GLN A 433 1.78 -0.29 -27.84
N LEU A 434 1.96 -0.47 -26.53
CA LEU A 434 1.61 -1.70 -25.80
C LEU A 434 0.12 -2.06 -25.97
N ARG A 435 -0.77 -1.06 -25.85
CA ARG A 435 -2.22 -1.23 -26.03
C ARG A 435 -2.62 -1.59 -27.47
N GLY A 436 -1.74 -1.40 -28.44
CA GLY A 436 -1.93 -1.87 -29.82
C GLY A 436 -1.82 -3.39 -29.98
N TYR A 437 -1.20 -4.10 -29.03
CA TYR A 437 -1.05 -5.55 -29.08
C TYR A 437 -2.24 -6.27 -28.43
N PRO A 438 -2.95 -7.18 -29.13
CA PRO A 438 -4.16 -7.83 -28.62
C PRO A 438 -3.96 -8.57 -27.30
N VAL A 439 -2.82 -9.25 -27.11
CA VAL A 439 -2.53 -10.02 -25.89
C VAL A 439 -2.44 -9.11 -24.67
N TYR A 440 -1.72 -7.99 -24.79
CA TYR A 440 -1.60 -7.03 -23.70
C TYR A 440 -2.96 -6.38 -23.41
N TYR A 441 -3.68 -5.95 -24.46
CA TYR A 441 -5.02 -5.37 -24.34
C TYR A 441 -5.99 -6.27 -23.57
N TRP A 442 -6.10 -7.55 -23.93
CA TRP A 442 -6.98 -8.49 -23.23
C TRP A 442 -6.51 -8.81 -21.81
N THR A 443 -5.19 -8.87 -21.57
CA THR A 443 -4.63 -9.09 -20.24
C THR A 443 -4.94 -7.90 -19.31
N GLU A 444 -4.73 -6.66 -19.77
CA GLU A 444 -5.10 -5.43 -19.05
C GLU A 444 -6.59 -5.44 -18.70
N LYS A 445 -7.46 -5.84 -19.64
CA LYS A 445 -8.91 -5.93 -19.40
C LYS A 445 -9.29 -6.97 -18.35
N VAL A 446 -8.74 -8.19 -18.43
CA VAL A 446 -9.05 -9.26 -17.45
C VAL A 446 -8.56 -8.87 -16.06
N LEU A 447 -7.34 -8.36 -15.94
CA LEU A 447 -6.81 -7.89 -14.66
C LEU A 447 -7.63 -6.73 -14.10
N SER A 448 -7.97 -5.74 -14.94
CA SER A 448 -8.84 -4.64 -14.55
C SER A 448 -10.18 -5.14 -14.00
N ILE A 449 -10.82 -6.15 -14.60
CA ILE A 449 -12.08 -6.72 -14.11
C ILE A 449 -11.90 -7.48 -12.80
N LEU A 450 -10.78 -8.18 -12.59
CA LEU A 450 -10.50 -8.87 -11.33
C LEU A 450 -10.28 -7.88 -10.17
N PHE A 451 -9.59 -6.75 -10.43
CA PHE A 451 -9.34 -5.72 -9.43
C PHE A 451 -10.54 -4.81 -9.19
N THR A 452 -11.17 -4.33 -10.26
CA THR A 452 -12.30 -3.40 -10.20
C THR A 452 -13.64 -4.10 -10.13
N GLY A 453 -13.74 -5.42 -10.29
CA GLY A 453 -15.02 -6.14 -10.25
C GLY A 453 -16.04 -5.75 -11.34
N TYR A 454 -15.81 -4.71 -12.15
CA TYR A 454 -16.78 -4.11 -13.06
C TYR A 454 -16.20 -3.98 -14.47
N ILE A 455 -17.08 -4.07 -15.46
CA ILE A 455 -16.74 -3.85 -16.87
C ILE A 455 -17.29 -2.48 -17.27
N PRO A 456 -16.44 -1.48 -17.58
CA PRO A 456 -16.90 -0.20 -18.14
C PRO A 456 -17.48 -0.39 -19.55
N THR A 457 -18.55 0.34 -19.89
CA THR A 457 -19.09 0.35 -21.25
C THR A 457 -18.22 1.10 -22.25
N SER A 458 -17.36 2.02 -21.82
CA SER A 458 -16.40 2.75 -22.68
C SER A 458 -15.10 3.08 -21.92
N LYS A 459 -14.03 3.43 -22.64
CA LYS A 459 -12.70 3.66 -22.02
C LYS A 459 -12.56 5.05 -21.37
N GLU A 460 -13.08 6.10 -22.00
CA GLU A 460 -12.85 7.50 -21.60
C GLU A 460 -14.00 8.10 -20.78
N ALA A 461 -15.23 7.69 -21.07
CA ALA A 461 -16.44 8.21 -20.45
C ALA A 461 -17.49 7.08 -20.28
N PRO A 462 -17.23 6.10 -19.40
CA PRO A 462 -18.14 4.97 -19.22
C PRO A 462 -19.44 5.48 -18.59
N LEU A 463 -20.55 5.45 -19.34
CA LEU A 463 -21.87 5.82 -18.81
C LEU A 463 -22.41 4.77 -17.82
N PHE A 464 -22.02 3.51 -18.01
CA PHE A 464 -22.44 2.38 -17.18
C PHE A 464 -21.26 1.46 -16.85
N TYR A 465 -21.38 0.79 -15.69
CA TYR A 465 -20.52 -0.31 -15.27
C TYR A 465 -21.37 -1.57 -15.09
N ILE A 466 -20.92 -2.68 -15.69
CA ILE A 466 -21.58 -3.99 -15.58
C ILE A 466 -20.89 -4.79 -14.48
N GLY A 467 -21.63 -5.30 -13.50
CA GLY A 467 -21.10 -6.10 -12.39
C GLY A 467 -21.83 -5.96 -11.04
N PRO A 468 -21.22 -6.45 -9.95
CA PRO A 468 -19.84 -6.92 -9.87
C PRO A 468 -19.67 -8.38 -10.36
N MET A 469 -18.63 -8.65 -11.15
CA MET A 469 -18.36 -9.94 -11.80
C MET A 469 -18.05 -11.08 -10.82
N ASN A 470 -17.49 -10.74 -9.65
CA ASN A 470 -17.19 -11.70 -8.59
C ASN A 470 -18.43 -12.24 -7.85
N ALA A 471 -19.61 -11.64 -8.09
CA ALA A 471 -20.89 -12.05 -7.53
C ALA A 471 -21.83 -12.67 -8.58
N THR A 472 -21.39 -12.82 -9.84
CA THR A 472 -22.22 -13.33 -10.94
C THR A 472 -22.64 -14.78 -10.72
N ILE A 473 -21.76 -15.60 -10.13
CA ILE A 473 -22.01 -17.00 -9.82
C ILE A 473 -21.70 -17.22 -8.34
N SER A 474 -22.67 -17.73 -7.60
CA SER A 474 -22.55 -18.02 -6.16
C SER A 474 -23.46 -19.20 -5.77
N GLY A 475 -23.47 -19.58 -4.50
CA GLY A 475 -24.46 -20.52 -4.00
C GLY A 475 -24.45 -20.66 -2.47
N ASN A 476 -25.59 -21.09 -1.92
CA ASN A 476 -25.74 -21.35 -0.49
C ASN A 476 -26.77 -22.47 -0.23
N THR A 477 -26.93 -22.87 1.04
CA THR A 477 -27.82 -23.97 1.44
C THR A 477 -29.28 -23.75 1.07
N LEU A 478 -29.76 -22.51 1.15
CA LEU A 478 -31.15 -22.14 0.93
C LEU A 478 -31.47 -22.09 -0.57
N GLU A 479 -30.65 -21.36 -1.33
CA GLU A 479 -30.88 -21.02 -2.75
C GLU A 479 -30.26 -22.02 -3.74
N GLY A 480 -29.31 -22.86 -3.29
CA GLY A 480 -28.51 -23.70 -4.19
C GLY A 480 -27.59 -22.85 -5.06
N PRO A 481 -27.26 -23.29 -6.29
CA PRO A 481 -26.61 -22.45 -7.29
C PRO A 481 -27.42 -21.17 -7.52
N ARG A 482 -26.75 -20.03 -7.64
CA ARG A 482 -27.35 -18.71 -7.85
C ARG A 482 -26.60 -17.97 -8.95
N ILE A 483 -27.34 -17.44 -9.91
CA ILE A 483 -26.82 -16.55 -10.95
C ILE A 483 -27.34 -15.14 -10.70
N ARG A 484 -26.48 -14.14 -10.89
CA ARG A 484 -26.80 -12.73 -10.69
C ARG A 484 -26.26 -11.90 -11.84
N ALA A 485 -27.03 -10.92 -12.28
CA ALA A 485 -26.61 -9.89 -13.23
C ALA A 485 -26.94 -8.50 -12.65
N GLY A 486 -26.01 -7.56 -12.74
CA GLY A 486 -26.17 -6.23 -12.18
C GLY A 486 -25.28 -5.18 -12.83
N GLY A 487 -25.47 -3.93 -12.40
CA GLY A 487 -24.67 -2.81 -12.87
C GLY A 487 -24.98 -1.51 -12.13
N MET A 488 -24.29 -0.45 -12.52
CA MET A 488 -24.50 0.90 -12.02
C MET A 488 -24.22 1.97 -13.08
N THR A 489 -24.76 3.17 -12.89
CA THR A 489 -24.45 4.36 -13.70
C THR A 489 -23.29 5.14 -13.09
N THR A 490 -22.77 6.12 -13.84
CA THR A 490 -21.59 6.92 -13.46
C THR A 490 -21.86 8.42 -13.54
N ALA A 491 -20.89 9.22 -13.07
CA ALA A 491 -20.97 10.68 -13.12
C ALA A 491 -21.00 11.25 -14.56
N TRP A 492 -20.52 10.49 -15.56
CA TRP A 492 -20.60 10.88 -16.98
C TRP A 492 -22.03 10.88 -17.52
N LEU A 493 -22.90 10.02 -17.00
CA LEU A 493 -24.33 10.06 -17.33
C LEU A 493 -24.99 11.26 -16.65
N ASN A 494 -24.74 11.42 -15.36
CA ASN A 494 -25.16 12.59 -14.59
C ASN A 494 -24.28 12.73 -13.33
N PRO A 495 -23.62 13.88 -13.08
CA PRO A 495 -22.71 14.02 -11.94
C PRO A 495 -23.41 14.11 -10.57
N HIS A 496 -24.74 14.13 -10.55
CA HIS A 496 -25.55 14.17 -9.32
C HIS A 496 -26.50 12.97 -9.20
N LEU A 497 -26.83 12.23 -10.27
CA LEU A 497 -27.82 11.15 -10.23
C LEU A 497 -27.22 9.81 -10.60
N PHE A 498 -27.32 8.85 -9.68
CA PHE A 498 -26.73 7.53 -9.80
C PHE A 498 -27.77 6.43 -9.63
N GLY A 499 -27.78 5.45 -10.51
CA GLY A 499 -28.58 4.24 -10.42
C GLY A 499 -27.71 3.01 -10.21
N LYS A 500 -28.15 2.07 -9.38
CA LYS A 500 -27.47 0.79 -9.15
C LYS A 500 -28.50 -0.31 -8.94
N GLY A 501 -28.23 -1.51 -9.45
CA GLY A 501 -29.13 -2.62 -9.22
C GLY A 501 -28.61 -3.97 -9.68
N TYR A 502 -29.32 -5.03 -9.28
CA TYR A 502 -29.11 -6.37 -9.80
C TYR A 502 -30.37 -7.21 -9.72
N ILE A 503 -30.41 -8.26 -10.53
CA ILE A 503 -31.39 -9.35 -10.47
C ILE A 503 -30.61 -10.65 -10.27
N ALA A 504 -31.12 -11.52 -9.40
CA ALA A 504 -30.57 -12.83 -9.14
C ALA A 504 -31.65 -13.92 -9.12
N TYR A 505 -31.27 -15.13 -9.49
CA TYR A 505 -32.15 -16.30 -9.47
C TYR A 505 -31.44 -17.47 -8.78
N GLY A 506 -32.08 -18.03 -7.77
CA GLY A 506 -31.64 -19.25 -7.08
C GLY A 506 -32.34 -20.46 -7.67
N PHE A 507 -31.57 -21.48 -8.05
CA PHE A 507 -32.10 -22.66 -8.75
C PHE A 507 -32.75 -23.69 -7.82
N LYS A 508 -32.49 -23.63 -6.50
CA LYS A 508 -33.10 -24.55 -5.52
C LYS A 508 -34.36 -23.99 -4.89
N ASP A 509 -34.41 -22.68 -4.64
CA ASP A 509 -35.60 -22.02 -4.08
C ASP A 509 -36.53 -21.45 -5.16
N GLU A 510 -36.09 -21.43 -6.42
CA GLU A 510 -36.84 -20.95 -7.59
C GLU A 510 -37.35 -19.50 -7.45
N ARG A 511 -36.67 -18.67 -6.63
CA ARG A 511 -37.07 -17.28 -6.35
C ARG A 511 -36.17 -16.26 -7.05
N LEU A 512 -36.82 -15.30 -7.72
CA LEU A 512 -36.19 -14.07 -8.19
C LEU A 512 -35.90 -13.13 -7.01
N LYS A 513 -34.70 -12.57 -6.98
CA LYS A 513 -34.21 -11.63 -5.97
C LYS A 513 -33.57 -10.44 -6.65
N GLY A 514 -33.42 -9.32 -5.96
CA GLY A 514 -32.82 -8.16 -6.59
C GLY A 514 -32.71 -6.92 -5.71
N LEU A 515 -32.02 -5.94 -6.28
CA LEU A 515 -31.76 -4.64 -5.70
C LEU A 515 -32.04 -3.57 -6.75
N ALA A 516 -32.72 -2.51 -6.34
CA ALA A 516 -32.80 -1.25 -7.08
C ALA A 516 -32.42 -0.10 -6.14
N GLU A 517 -31.48 0.73 -6.56
CA GLU A 517 -30.95 1.85 -5.79
C GLU A 517 -30.84 3.08 -6.70
N VAL A 518 -31.30 4.22 -6.18
CA VAL A 518 -31.15 5.54 -6.79
C VAL A 518 -30.53 6.46 -5.74
N GLU A 519 -29.47 7.15 -6.11
CA GLU A 519 -28.76 8.09 -5.24
C GLU A 519 -28.66 9.45 -5.93
N TYR A 520 -29.14 10.50 -5.25
CA TYR A 520 -28.96 11.88 -5.64
C TYR A 520 -27.90 12.54 -4.75
N SER A 521 -26.76 12.89 -5.34
CA SER A 521 -25.70 13.64 -4.68
C SER A 521 -25.97 15.14 -4.79
N PHE A 522 -25.89 15.87 -3.67
CA PHE A 522 -25.95 17.33 -3.63
C PHE A 522 -24.62 17.98 -4.04
N LYS A 523 -23.54 17.19 -4.08
CA LYS A 523 -22.21 17.61 -4.58
C LYS A 523 -21.96 17.02 -5.96
N LYS A 524 -21.34 17.81 -6.84
CA LYS A 524 -20.87 17.32 -8.14
C LYS A 524 -19.79 16.25 -7.93
N LYS A 525 -20.04 15.03 -8.41
CA LYS A 525 -19.08 13.91 -8.36
C LYS A 525 -18.20 13.90 -9.61
N LYS A 526 -16.97 13.41 -9.47
CA LYS A 526 -16.02 13.26 -10.58
C LYS A 526 -16.33 11.99 -11.39
N GLU A 527 -16.60 10.88 -10.71
CA GLU A 527 -16.67 9.55 -11.29
C GLU A 527 -17.77 8.66 -10.66
N TYR A 528 -17.81 8.58 -9.32
CA TYR A 528 -18.68 7.65 -8.56
C TYR A 528 -19.49 8.33 -7.46
N ALA A 529 -20.66 7.77 -7.14
CA ALA A 529 -21.56 8.29 -6.09
C ALA A 529 -20.89 8.36 -4.70
N ASN A 530 -20.08 7.33 -4.38
CA ASN A 530 -19.48 7.15 -3.07
C ASN A 530 -18.24 8.04 -2.83
N GLU A 531 -17.83 8.93 -3.74
CA GLU A 531 -16.65 9.81 -3.57
C GLU A 531 -16.71 10.64 -2.30
N PHE A 532 -15.60 10.75 -1.59
CA PHE A 532 -15.53 11.59 -0.41
C PHE A 532 -15.46 13.07 -0.79
N PRO A 533 -16.19 13.94 -0.08
CA PRO A 533 -17.22 13.65 0.91
C PRO A 533 -18.57 13.27 0.27
N ILE A 534 -19.28 12.33 0.88
CA ILE A 534 -20.66 12.02 0.53
C ILE A 534 -21.57 13.10 1.10
N HIS A 535 -22.42 13.65 0.24
CA HIS A 535 -23.55 14.48 0.63
C HIS A 535 -24.68 14.12 -0.31
N SER A 536 -25.51 13.15 0.07
CA SER A 536 -26.49 12.55 -0.84
C SER A 536 -27.73 12.02 -0.12
N LEU A 537 -28.80 11.88 -0.91
CA LEU A 537 -30.00 11.15 -0.55
C LEU A 537 -30.08 9.88 -1.40
N LYS A 538 -30.18 8.73 -0.75
CA LYS A 538 -30.23 7.41 -1.37
C LYS A 538 -31.57 6.75 -1.07
N VAL A 539 -32.19 6.17 -2.08
CA VAL A 539 -33.38 5.32 -1.95
C VAL A 539 -33.03 3.95 -2.50
N ARG A 540 -33.30 2.91 -1.72
CA ARG A 540 -32.94 1.52 -2.02
C ARG A 540 -34.11 0.61 -1.73
N TYR A 541 -34.38 -0.32 -2.64
CA TYR A 541 -35.26 -1.46 -2.41
C TYR A 541 -34.48 -2.75 -2.68
N GLU A 542 -34.49 -3.68 -1.73
CA GLU A 542 -33.85 -4.98 -1.84
C GLU A 542 -34.79 -6.10 -1.41
N SER A 543 -34.77 -7.19 -2.15
CA SER A 543 -35.41 -8.45 -1.80
C SER A 543 -34.40 -9.56 -1.99
N ASP A 544 -33.85 -10.09 -0.90
CA ASP A 544 -32.77 -11.07 -0.93
C ASP A 544 -32.76 -11.94 0.35
N VAL A 545 -31.70 -12.73 0.56
CA VAL A 545 -31.51 -13.58 1.74
C VAL A 545 -30.69 -12.88 2.83
N ASN A 546 -30.99 -13.16 4.09
CA ASN A 546 -30.23 -12.73 5.26
C ASN A 546 -29.52 -13.93 5.91
N GLN A 547 -28.25 -13.79 6.27
CA GLN A 547 -27.49 -14.82 6.99
C GLN A 547 -27.37 -14.42 8.46
N TYR A 548 -28.21 -15.00 9.33
CA TYR A 548 -28.28 -14.61 10.74
C TYR A 548 -26.99 -14.98 11.48
N GLY A 549 -26.44 -14.00 12.22
CA GLY A 549 -25.18 -14.15 12.95
C GLY A 549 -23.91 -14.15 12.08
N GLN A 550 -24.00 -13.81 10.79
CA GLN A 550 -22.87 -13.70 9.86
C GLN A 550 -22.91 -12.39 9.08
N ASN A 551 -22.06 -11.43 9.45
CA ASN A 551 -21.92 -10.14 8.78
C ASN A 551 -20.56 -10.05 8.08
N TYR A 552 -20.56 -10.04 6.74
CA TYR A 552 -19.36 -9.80 5.95
C TYR A 552 -19.12 -8.30 5.76
N LEU A 553 -18.12 -7.76 6.46
CA LEU A 553 -17.85 -6.31 6.47
C LEU A 553 -17.20 -5.79 5.18
N TYR A 554 -16.38 -6.60 4.51
CA TYR A 554 -15.50 -6.15 3.42
C TYR A 554 -15.79 -6.78 2.06
N THR A 555 -16.74 -7.70 1.99
CA THR A 555 -17.07 -8.46 0.78
C THR A 555 -18.56 -8.76 0.72
N SER A 556 -19.08 -8.97 -0.48
CA SER A 556 -20.45 -9.45 -0.67
C SER A 556 -20.59 -10.88 -0.12
N LYS A 557 -21.74 -11.20 0.49
CA LYS A 557 -22.15 -12.58 0.80
C LYS A 557 -22.10 -13.51 -0.43
N ASP A 558 -22.25 -12.94 -1.62
CA ASP A 558 -22.26 -13.66 -2.90
C ASP A 558 -20.85 -13.81 -3.52
N ASN A 559 -19.77 -13.41 -2.82
CA ASN A 559 -18.42 -13.53 -3.37
C ASN A 559 -18.02 -15.01 -3.49
N VAL A 560 -17.62 -15.43 -4.71
CA VAL A 560 -17.23 -16.81 -5.01
C VAL A 560 -16.14 -17.38 -4.08
N PHE A 561 -15.25 -16.54 -3.55
CA PHE A 561 -14.19 -16.97 -2.63
C PHE A 561 -14.69 -17.30 -1.21
N LEU A 562 -15.93 -16.96 -0.87
CA LEU A 562 -16.56 -17.31 0.42
C LEU A 562 -17.22 -18.69 0.41
N ALA A 563 -17.18 -19.42 -0.70
CA ALA A 563 -17.77 -20.76 -0.81
C ALA A 563 -17.09 -21.80 0.10
N LEU A 564 -15.83 -21.57 0.49
CA LEU A 564 -15.08 -22.43 1.42
C LEU A 564 -15.41 -22.06 2.88
N LYS A 565 -16.38 -22.77 3.48
CA LYS A 565 -16.77 -22.63 4.89
C LYS A 565 -16.40 -23.88 5.70
N ARG A 566 -16.07 -23.69 6.97
CA ARG A 566 -15.78 -24.77 7.95
C ARG A 566 -17.04 -25.58 8.26
N GLU A 567 -18.19 -24.92 8.25
CA GLU A 567 -19.48 -25.50 8.59
C GLU A 567 -20.52 -25.13 7.52
N LYS A 568 -21.54 -25.98 7.38
CA LYS A 568 -22.67 -25.69 6.50
C LYS A 568 -23.40 -24.46 7.03
N ASP A 569 -23.55 -23.45 6.17
CA ASP A 569 -24.28 -22.24 6.52
C ASP A 569 -25.78 -22.48 6.36
N ASP A 570 -26.45 -22.79 7.46
CA ASP A 570 -27.87 -23.12 7.54
C ASP A 570 -28.70 -22.04 8.23
N ARG A 571 -28.12 -20.87 8.56
CA ARG A 571 -28.85 -19.79 9.26
C ARG A 571 -29.35 -18.72 8.31
N ILE A 572 -30.12 -19.13 7.32
CA ILE A 572 -30.50 -18.26 6.19
C ILE A 572 -32.03 -18.06 6.15
N GLY A 573 -32.46 -16.79 6.15
CA GLY A 573 -33.86 -16.38 5.96
C GLY A 573 -34.03 -15.44 4.77
N TYR A 574 -35.27 -15.08 4.43
CA TYR A 574 -35.55 -14.09 3.39
C TYR A 574 -35.88 -12.74 4.01
N TYR A 575 -35.57 -11.67 3.31
CA TYR A 575 -36.01 -10.33 3.71
C TYR A 575 -36.33 -9.46 2.51
N ARG A 576 -37.22 -8.49 2.74
CA ARG A 576 -37.52 -7.38 1.84
C ARG A 576 -37.30 -6.08 2.59
N GLN A 577 -36.62 -5.12 1.98
CA GLN A 577 -36.25 -3.87 2.61
C GLN A 577 -36.42 -2.70 1.65
N ALA A 578 -37.18 -1.71 2.07
CA ALA A 578 -37.17 -0.36 1.49
C ALA A 578 -36.44 0.58 2.45
N GLU A 579 -35.44 1.30 1.96
CA GLU A 579 -34.57 2.15 2.75
C GLU A 579 -34.38 3.51 2.06
N MET A 580 -34.49 4.57 2.85
CA MET A 580 -34.11 5.92 2.48
C MET A 580 -33.00 6.38 3.42
N THR A 581 -31.87 6.79 2.86
CA THR A 581 -30.66 7.14 3.61
C THR A 581 -30.18 8.51 3.17
N TYR A 582 -30.11 9.46 4.09
CA TYR A 582 -29.44 10.74 3.92
C TYR A 582 -28.08 10.69 4.60
N THR A 583 -27.00 10.95 3.86
CA THR A 583 -25.63 10.94 4.39
C THR A 583 -24.97 12.28 4.15
N ASN A 584 -24.27 12.79 5.18
CA ASN A 584 -23.43 13.97 5.04
C ASN A 584 -22.09 13.77 5.75
N GLU A 585 -21.01 13.86 4.99
CA GLU A 585 -19.62 13.75 5.44
C GLU A 585 -18.92 15.11 5.36
N PHE A 586 -18.15 15.42 6.40
CA PHE A 586 -17.36 16.64 6.51
C PHE A 586 -15.87 16.32 6.47
N TYR A 587 -15.07 17.24 5.92
CA TYR A 587 -13.61 17.13 5.90
C TYR A 587 -12.97 17.12 7.30
N SER A 588 -13.70 17.51 8.35
CA SER A 588 -13.28 17.36 9.75
C SER A 588 -13.19 15.89 10.20
N GLY A 589 -13.69 14.95 9.40
CA GLY A 589 -13.82 13.54 9.76
C GLY A 589 -15.14 13.23 10.47
N PHE A 590 -15.97 14.23 10.75
CA PHE A 590 -17.33 14.00 11.25
C PHE A 590 -18.26 13.62 10.09
N SER A 591 -19.17 12.69 10.33
CA SER A 591 -20.29 12.41 9.46
C SER A 591 -21.52 12.02 10.26
N PHE A 592 -22.69 12.29 9.68
CA PHE A 592 -23.93 11.75 10.18
C PHE A 592 -24.75 11.14 9.05
N GLN A 593 -25.52 10.13 9.42
CA GLN A 593 -26.41 9.41 8.52
C GLN A 593 -27.77 9.29 9.18
N LEU A 594 -28.81 9.68 8.46
CA LEU A 594 -30.21 9.48 8.82
C LEU A 594 -30.79 8.42 7.91
N THR A 595 -31.31 7.34 8.47
CA THR A 595 -31.84 6.22 7.70
C THR A 595 -33.27 5.91 8.13
N ALA A 596 -34.22 5.98 7.22
CA ALA A 596 -35.58 5.46 7.40
C ALA A 596 -35.69 4.14 6.64
N ARG A 597 -36.03 3.05 7.32
CA ARG A 597 -36.10 1.72 6.72
C ARG A 597 -37.38 1.01 7.10
N ARG A 598 -38.01 0.36 6.12
CA ARG A 598 -39.04 -0.66 6.34
C ARG A 598 -38.47 -1.99 5.90
N ARG A 599 -38.36 -2.92 6.84
CA ARG A 599 -37.84 -4.27 6.61
C ARG A 599 -38.90 -5.29 7.00
N THR A 600 -39.08 -6.30 6.16
CA THR A 600 -39.95 -7.46 6.42
C THR A 600 -39.09 -8.71 6.31
N ASP A 601 -38.91 -9.41 7.41
CA ASP A 601 -38.22 -10.71 7.45
C ASP A 601 -39.26 -11.83 7.31
N GLU A 602 -38.97 -12.81 6.48
CA GLU A 602 -39.84 -13.97 6.20
C GLU A 602 -39.19 -15.25 6.73
N SER A 603 -40.00 -16.06 7.40
CA SER A 603 -39.62 -17.37 7.94
C SER A 603 -39.15 -18.29 6.82
N SER A 604 -38.11 -19.07 7.07
CA SER A 604 -37.65 -20.12 6.16
C SER A 604 -37.71 -21.49 6.85
N TYR A 605 -37.55 -22.58 6.09
CA TYR A 605 -37.44 -23.91 6.69
C TYR A 605 -36.17 -24.09 7.53
N LEU A 606 -35.18 -23.22 7.31
CA LEU A 606 -33.90 -23.19 8.01
C LEU A 606 -33.97 -22.36 9.31
N ILE A 607 -34.73 -21.26 9.27
CA ILE A 607 -34.95 -20.35 10.40
C ILE A 607 -36.47 -20.14 10.52
N PRO A 608 -37.19 -21.08 11.16
CA PRO A 608 -38.62 -20.98 11.34
C PRO A 608 -38.96 -19.95 12.42
N PHE A 609 -39.91 -19.06 12.14
CA PHE A 609 -40.47 -18.17 13.15
C PHE A 609 -41.65 -18.87 13.84
N LEU A 610 -41.40 -19.37 15.05
CA LEU A 610 -42.41 -20.03 15.88
C LEU A 610 -42.69 -19.16 17.09
N ARG A 611 -43.86 -18.54 17.15
CA ARG A 611 -44.28 -17.78 18.31
C ARG A 611 -44.69 -18.73 19.43
N LYS A 612 -44.08 -18.55 20.60
CA LYS A 612 -44.32 -19.36 21.80
C LYS A 612 -45.24 -18.61 22.76
N ASP A 613 -46.40 -19.20 23.03
CA ASP A 613 -47.38 -18.73 24.02
C ASP A 613 -47.67 -19.89 24.98
N GLY A 614 -46.89 -19.98 26.08
CA GLY A 614 -46.87 -21.17 26.95
C GLY A 614 -46.22 -22.36 26.25
N GLU A 615 -46.91 -23.50 26.23
CA GLU A 615 -46.49 -24.73 25.52
C GLU A 615 -46.94 -24.76 24.05
N VAL A 616 -47.68 -23.73 23.60
CA VAL A 616 -48.22 -23.67 22.24
C VAL A 616 -47.25 -22.93 21.32
N TYR A 617 -46.91 -23.55 20.19
CA TYR A 617 -46.09 -22.99 19.13
C TYR A 617 -46.95 -22.68 17.91
N SER A 618 -47.03 -21.41 17.54
CA SER A 618 -47.77 -20.95 16.36
C SER A 618 -46.80 -20.45 15.27
N PRO A 619 -46.89 -20.97 14.03
CA PRO A 619 -46.06 -20.48 12.94
C PRO A 619 -46.37 -19.02 12.59
N VAL A 620 -45.33 -18.21 12.42
CA VAL A 620 -45.40 -16.84 11.94
C VAL A 620 -44.74 -16.76 10.58
N LYS A 621 -45.46 -16.30 9.57
CA LYS A 621 -44.94 -16.25 8.20
C LYS A 621 -43.87 -15.19 8.02
N ASP A 622 -44.14 -13.98 8.51
CA ASP A 622 -43.27 -12.83 8.40
C ASP A 622 -43.55 -11.84 9.53
N PHE A 623 -42.60 -10.94 9.78
CA PHE A 623 -42.80 -9.77 10.61
C PHE A 623 -42.11 -8.56 9.98
N SER A 624 -42.62 -7.37 10.27
CA SER A 624 -42.15 -6.11 9.70
C SER A 624 -41.71 -5.13 10.78
N THR A 625 -40.67 -4.36 10.46
CA THR A 625 -40.20 -3.24 11.28
C THR A 625 -40.02 -2.00 10.40
N SER A 626 -40.61 -0.90 10.83
CA SER A 626 -40.41 0.43 10.23
C SER A 626 -39.65 1.29 11.21
N ALA A 627 -38.37 1.53 10.92
CA ALA A 627 -37.41 2.12 11.84
C ALA A 627 -36.74 3.38 11.27
N ALA A 628 -36.39 4.31 12.15
CA ALA A 628 -35.51 5.43 11.87
C ALA A 628 -34.19 5.24 12.64
N GLU A 629 -33.05 5.48 12.00
CA GLU A 629 -31.73 5.41 12.60
C GLU A 629 -30.99 6.74 12.42
N LEU A 630 -30.38 7.21 13.50
CA LEU A 630 -29.32 8.21 13.47
C LEU A 630 -28.00 7.52 13.73
N LYS A 631 -27.04 7.68 12.83
CA LYS A 631 -25.66 7.22 12.99
C LYS A 631 -24.71 8.41 12.93
N LEU A 632 -23.91 8.59 13.96
CA LEU A 632 -22.85 9.57 14.08
C LEU A 632 -21.51 8.86 13.97
N ARG A 633 -20.58 9.44 13.21
CA ARG A 633 -19.21 8.93 13.08
C ARG A 633 -18.22 10.08 13.15
N TYR A 634 -17.11 9.88 13.86
CA TYR A 634 -16.01 10.83 13.90
C TYR A 634 -14.68 10.10 13.69
N ALA A 635 -14.02 10.39 12.57
CA ALA A 635 -12.76 9.79 12.15
C ALA A 635 -11.79 10.87 11.64
N PRO A 636 -11.20 11.68 12.54
CA PRO A 636 -10.33 12.79 12.16
C PRO A 636 -9.07 12.27 11.46
N ASN A 637 -8.75 12.87 10.31
CA ASN A 637 -7.57 12.52 9.50
C ASN A 637 -7.50 11.06 9.04
N GLU A 638 -8.65 10.39 8.91
CA GLU A 638 -8.71 9.05 8.32
C GLU A 638 -8.27 9.09 6.85
N LYS A 639 -7.37 8.17 6.49
CA LYS A 639 -6.94 7.96 5.12
C LYS A 639 -7.53 6.66 4.60
N PHE A 640 -8.12 6.70 3.42
CA PHE A 640 -8.73 5.52 2.81
C PHE A 640 -8.37 5.41 1.33
N PHE A 641 -8.23 4.17 0.89
CA PHE A 641 -8.23 3.78 -0.50
C PHE A 641 -9.68 3.61 -0.94
N GLN A 642 -10.08 4.36 -1.96
CA GLN A 642 -11.45 4.34 -2.46
C GLN A 642 -11.55 3.56 -3.78
N THR A 643 -12.45 2.57 -3.78
CA THR A 643 -12.92 1.86 -4.97
C THR A 643 -14.30 2.38 -5.39
N GLN A 644 -14.81 1.87 -6.51
CA GLN A 644 -16.12 2.23 -7.05
C GLN A 644 -17.29 1.88 -6.11
N TRP A 645 -17.12 0.93 -5.18
CA TRP A 645 -18.17 0.53 -4.24
C TRP A 645 -17.81 0.69 -2.77
N ASN A 646 -16.53 0.54 -2.39
CA ASN A 646 -16.10 0.57 -0.98
C ASN A 646 -14.88 1.47 -0.75
N ARG A 647 -14.76 1.95 0.48
CA ARG A 647 -13.55 2.60 1.00
C ARG A 647 -12.88 1.66 1.99
N PHE A 648 -11.57 1.49 1.87
CA PHE A 648 -10.76 0.70 2.78
C PHE A 648 -9.78 1.64 3.49
N PRO A 649 -9.71 1.65 4.83
CA PRO A 649 -8.71 2.46 5.52
C PRO A 649 -7.30 2.00 5.10
N VAL A 650 -6.44 2.92 4.72
CA VAL A 650 -5.03 2.60 4.37
C VAL A 650 -4.23 2.29 5.64
N SER A 651 -4.58 2.95 6.74
CA SER A 651 -4.05 2.68 8.08
C SER A 651 -5.12 2.92 9.15
N LEU A 652 -4.95 2.29 10.31
CA LEU A 652 -5.81 2.47 11.48
C LEU A 652 -5.26 3.53 12.45
N ASP A 653 -4.46 4.46 11.93
CA ASP A 653 -3.79 5.51 12.70
C ASP A 653 -4.78 6.59 13.18
N ALA A 654 -5.88 6.83 12.48
CA ALA A 654 -6.94 7.72 12.93
C ALA A 654 -7.85 7.00 13.94
N PRO A 655 -8.21 7.61 15.10
CA PRO A 655 -9.24 7.06 15.94
C PRO A 655 -10.59 7.15 15.23
N VAL A 656 -11.39 6.09 15.28
CA VAL A 656 -12.74 6.08 14.71
C VAL A 656 -13.74 5.88 15.85
N PHE A 657 -14.62 6.85 16.03
CA PHE A 657 -15.74 6.79 16.96
C PHE A 657 -17.04 6.63 16.18
N THR A 658 -17.92 5.78 16.67
CA THR A 658 -19.25 5.55 16.09
C THR A 658 -20.29 5.51 17.20
N LEU A 659 -21.44 6.12 16.95
CA LEU A 659 -22.63 6.03 17.80
C LEU A 659 -23.84 5.92 16.89
N SER A 660 -24.64 4.87 17.05
CA SER A 660 -25.92 4.72 16.36
C SER A 660 -27.06 4.52 17.33
N HIS A 661 -28.23 5.05 16.97
CA HIS A 661 -29.48 4.82 17.67
C HIS A 661 -30.58 4.56 16.65
N THR A 662 -31.23 3.41 16.74
CA THR A 662 -32.36 3.00 15.90
C THR A 662 -33.62 2.99 16.74
N ILE A 663 -34.69 3.59 16.23
CA ILE A 663 -36.02 3.62 16.85
C ILE A 663 -37.07 3.06 15.89
N ALA A 664 -38.01 2.28 16.40
CA ALA A 664 -39.22 1.84 15.71
C ALA A 664 -40.38 1.83 16.70
N GLY A 665 -41.57 2.22 16.25
CA GLY A 665 -42.78 2.22 17.08
C GLY A 665 -43.77 1.17 16.58
N LYS A 666 -44.26 0.30 17.47
CA LYS A 666 -45.31 -0.65 17.13
C LYS A 666 -46.54 0.05 16.54
N GLY A 667 -47.07 -0.46 15.43
CA GLY A 667 -48.20 0.08 14.68
C GLY A 667 -47.84 1.22 13.71
N VAL A 668 -46.64 1.82 13.82
CA VAL A 668 -46.21 2.90 12.93
C VAL A 668 -45.72 2.32 11.61
N LEU A 669 -46.30 2.75 10.48
CA LEU A 669 -45.94 2.31 9.13
C LEU A 669 -45.88 0.78 8.98
N GLY A 670 -46.75 0.05 9.68
CA GLY A 670 -46.79 -1.42 9.66
C GLY A 670 -45.65 -2.11 10.41
N SER A 671 -45.05 -1.46 11.42
CA SER A 671 -44.09 -2.09 12.33
C SER A 671 -44.83 -2.96 13.37
N ASP A 672 -44.42 -4.22 13.53
CA ASP A 672 -45.02 -5.16 14.49
C ASP A 672 -44.48 -4.98 15.91
N TYR A 673 -43.30 -4.36 16.04
CA TYR A 673 -42.58 -4.20 17.30
C TYR A 673 -42.15 -2.76 17.54
N THR A 674 -42.07 -2.39 18.82
CA THR A 674 -41.31 -1.23 19.27
C THR A 674 -39.86 -1.68 19.46
N TYR A 675 -38.91 -0.94 18.90
CA TYR A 675 -37.50 -1.32 18.90
C TYR A 675 -36.60 -0.10 19.05
N ASN A 676 -35.93 0.01 20.18
CA ASN A 676 -34.89 0.98 20.45
C ASN A 676 -33.57 0.22 20.63
N HIS A 677 -32.59 0.51 19.77
CA HIS A 677 -31.27 -0.09 19.80
C HIS A 677 -30.20 0.99 19.75
N THR A 678 -29.29 0.98 20.71
CA THR A 678 -28.15 1.90 20.78
C THR A 678 -26.86 1.11 20.68
N GLU A 679 -25.94 1.55 19.83
CA GLU A 679 -24.61 0.94 19.71
C GLU A 679 -23.54 2.04 19.65
N ALA A 680 -22.45 1.84 20.39
CA ALA A 680 -21.27 2.68 20.36
C ALA A 680 -20.03 1.85 20.06
N GLY A 681 -19.10 2.41 19.30
CA GLY A 681 -17.87 1.73 18.91
C GLY A 681 -16.67 2.66 18.84
N VAL A 682 -15.50 2.13 19.22
CA VAL A 682 -14.20 2.81 19.16
C VAL A 682 -13.18 1.90 18.49
N GLN A 683 -12.42 2.43 17.53
CA GLN A 683 -11.34 1.72 16.86
C GLN A 683 -10.07 2.59 16.81
N LYS A 684 -8.91 2.00 17.13
CA LYS A 684 -7.62 2.71 17.10
C LYS A 684 -6.41 1.74 17.04
N ARG A 685 -5.39 2.11 16.26
CA ARG A 685 -4.03 1.54 16.33
C ARG A 685 -3.13 2.31 17.29
N PHE A 686 -2.42 1.59 18.14
CA PHE A 686 -1.38 2.11 19.03
C PHE A 686 -0.02 1.57 18.60
N TRP A 687 0.92 2.49 18.31
CA TRP A 687 2.28 2.15 17.91
C TRP A 687 3.22 2.16 19.10
N PHE A 688 4.03 1.11 19.23
CA PHE A 688 5.03 0.97 20.28
C PHE A 688 6.45 1.06 19.70
N SER A 689 6.66 1.92 18.69
CA SER A 689 7.94 2.12 18.02
C SER A 689 8.57 0.77 17.59
N ALA A 690 9.75 0.41 18.10
CA ALA A 690 10.45 -0.84 17.81
C ALA A 690 9.75 -2.13 18.28
N PHE A 691 8.67 -2.02 19.08
CA PHE A 691 7.94 -3.16 19.63
C PHE A 691 6.67 -3.51 18.84
N GLY A 692 6.47 -2.89 17.66
CA GLY A 692 5.31 -3.16 16.81
C GLY A 692 4.09 -2.32 17.19
N TYR A 693 2.89 -2.86 17.03
CA TYR A 693 1.64 -2.09 17.22
C TYR A 693 0.47 -2.98 17.64
N THR A 694 -0.50 -2.38 18.34
CA THR A 694 -1.76 -3.04 18.73
C THR A 694 -2.93 -2.35 18.06
N ASP A 695 -3.78 -3.15 17.43
CA ASP A 695 -5.10 -2.74 16.96
C ASP A 695 -6.15 -3.08 18.01
N ILE A 696 -6.97 -2.10 18.37
CA ILE A 696 -8.04 -2.24 19.35
C ILE A 696 -9.36 -1.82 18.71
N ILE A 697 -10.36 -2.69 18.82
CA ILE A 697 -11.75 -2.42 18.48
C ILE A 697 -12.61 -2.75 19.70
N LEU A 698 -13.40 -1.78 20.15
CA LEU A 698 -14.34 -1.94 21.27
C LEU A 698 -15.73 -1.60 20.77
N LYS A 699 -16.73 -2.40 21.15
CA LYS A 699 -18.14 -2.11 20.88
C LYS A 699 -19.00 -2.39 22.08
N ALA A 700 -20.06 -1.62 22.23
CA ALA A 700 -21.09 -1.86 23.23
C ALA A 700 -22.44 -1.53 22.61
N GLY A 701 -23.47 -2.34 22.92
CA GLY A 701 -24.81 -2.06 22.44
C GLY A 701 -25.89 -2.60 23.34
N LYS A 702 -27.09 -2.04 23.20
CA LYS A 702 -28.26 -2.37 24.01
C LYS A 702 -29.56 -2.22 23.24
N VAL A 703 -30.42 -3.23 23.34
CA VAL A 703 -31.81 -3.27 22.93
C VAL A 703 -32.69 -3.04 24.15
N TRP A 704 -33.42 -1.93 24.14
CA TRP A 704 -34.16 -1.46 25.31
C TRP A 704 -35.53 -2.14 25.44
N ASP A 705 -36.13 -2.55 24.33
CA ASP A 705 -37.48 -3.11 24.29
C ASP A 705 -37.52 -4.63 24.32
N LYS A 706 -38.74 -5.15 24.47
CA LYS A 706 -39.09 -6.55 24.26
C LYS A 706 -39.23 -6.83 22.77
N VAL A 707 -38.35 -7.67 22.22
CA VAL A 707 -38.32 -8.00 20.78
C VAL A 707 -38.02 -9.49 20.54
N PRO A 708 -38.46 -10.05 19.39
CA PRO A 708 -38.12 -11.42 19.00
C PRO A 708 -36.64 -11.53 18.62
N PHE A 709 -36.11 -12.77 18.62
CA PHE A 709 -34.70 -13.04 18.37
C PHE A 709 -34.09 -12.41 17.11
N PRO A 710 -34.80 -12.24 15.96
CA PRO A 710 -34.21 -11.61 14.78
C PRO A 710 -33.79 -10.15 14.98
N LEU A 711 -34.32 -9.49 16.01
CA LEU A 711 -34.01 -8.11 16.40
C LEU A 711 -33.06 -8.03 17.61
N LEU A 712 -32.62 -9.17 18.15
CA LEU A 712 -31.61 -9.21 19.21
C LEU A 712 -30.21 -9.05 18.66
N ILE A 713 -29.28 -8.76 19.56
CA ILE A 713 -27.86 -8.60 19.23
C ILE A 713 -27.25 -9.99 19.06
N MET A 714 -26.89 -10.30 17.81
CA MET A 714 -26.22 -11.53 17.44
C MET A 714 -24.72 -11.27 17.24
N PRO A 715 -23.84 -11.90 18.05
CA PRO A 715 -22.40 -11.83 17.81
C PRO A 715 -22.05 -12.35 16.42
N ASN A 716 -21.15 -11.65 15.74
CA ASN A 716 -20.72 -12.03 14.39
C ASN A 716 -19.82 -13.27 14.45
N ALA A 717 -20.34 -14.43 14.06
CA ALA A 717 -19.57 -15.65 13.97
C ALA A 717 -18.94 -15.78 12.59
N ASN A 718 -17.67 -16.16 12.54
CA ASN A 718 -16.95 -16.38 11.30
C ASN A 718 -16.82 -17.88 11.03
N LEU A 719 -17.69 -18.39 10.17
CA LEU A 719 -17.68 -19.78 9.73
C LEU A 719 -16.63 -20.07 8.64
N SER A 720 -15.90 -19.07 8.16
CA SER A 720 -14.82 -19.25 7.20
C SER A 720 -13.50 -19.60 7.89
N TYR A 721 -12.57 -20.20 7.14
CA TYR A 721 -11.18 -20.32 7.57
C TYR A 721 -10.41 -18.99 7.49
N THR A 722 -11.01 -17.98 6.83
CA THR A 722 -10.41 -16.65 6.68
C THR A 722 -10.47 -15.82 7.95
N ILE A 723 -9.43 -15.07 8.28
CA ILE A 723 -9.46 -14.13 9.42
C ILE A 723 -10.26 -12.89 9.03
N GLN A 724 -11.31 -12.57 9.80
CA GLN A 724 -12.10 -11.35 9.66
C GLN A 724 -12.07 -10.55 10.98
N PRO A 725 -11.83 -9.23 10.94
CA PRO A 725 -11.98 -8.36 12.11
C PRO A 725 -13.41 -8.41 12.67
N GLU A 726 -13.57 -8.16 13.97
CA GLU A 726 -14.88 -8.02 14.63
C GLU A 726 -15.78 -9.27 14.55
N SER A 727 -15.17 -10.43 14.35
CA SER A 727 -15.87 -11.71 14.26
C SER A 727 -15.20 -12.76 15.14
N TYR A 728 -15.96 -13.74 15.60
CA TYR A 728 -15.45 -14.82 16.45
C TYR A 728 -15.17 -16.05 15.61
N SER A 729 -13.94 -16.55 15.71
CA SER A 729 -13.43 -17.65 14.91
C SER A 729 -13.99 -18.99 15.34
N LEU A 730 -14.25 -19.18 16.64
CA LEU A 730 -14.67 -20.47 17.21
C LEU A 730 -16.10 -20.47 17.76
N MET A 731 -16.78 -19.33 17.73
CA MET A 731 -18.19 -19.20 18.11
C MET A 731 -19.06 -19.65 16.94
N ASN A 732 -20.13 -20.40 17.23
CA ASN A 732 -21.12 -20.73 16.21
C ASN A 732 -22.07 -19.54 16.03
N ALA A 733 -22.58 -19.32 14.80
CA ALA A 733 -23.59 -18.27 14.62
C ALA A 733 -24.82 -18.55 15.50
N MET A 734 -25.49 -17.52 16.00
CA MET A 734 -26.61 -17.66 16.94
C MET A 734 -26.33 -18.51 18.21
N GLU A 735 -25.07 -18.77 18.56
CA GLU A 735 -24.74 -19.51 19.79
C GLU A 735 -25.22 -18.74 21.02
N PHE A 736 -24.99 -17.42 21.05
CA PHE A 736 -25.43 -16.52 22.12
C PHE A 736 -26.37 -15.46 21.58
N MET A 737 -27.53 -15.30 22.22
CA MET A 737 -28.43 -14.15 22.00
C MET A 737 -28.30 -13.19 23.15
N ASN A 738 -28.22 -11.90 22.85
CA ASN A 738 -28.07 -10.84 23.84
C ASN A 738 -29.00 -9.67 23.52
N ASP A 739 -29.45 -8.98 24.55
CA ASP A 739 -30.06 -7.65 24.41
C ASP A 739 -29.14 -6.54 24.94
N GLU A 740 -28.06 -6.87 25.63
CA GLU A 740 -26.96 -5.95 25.91
C GLU A 740 -25.62 -6.65 25.76
N TYR A 741 -24.62 -5.94 25.25
CA TYR A 741 -23.28 -6.49 25.08
C TYR A 741 -22.18 -5.45 25.18
N PHE A 742 -20.99 -5.97 25.49
CA PHE A 742 -19.71 -5.32 25.34
C PHE A 742 -18.75 -6.31 24.66
N SER A 743 -18.04 -5.90 23.61
CA SER A 743 -17.04 -6.71 22.94
C SER A 743 -15.71 -5.98 22.78
N TRP A 744 -14.64 -6.77 22.70
CA TRP A 744 -13.29 -6.32 22.40
C TRP A 744 -12.62 -7.23 21.38
N ASP A 745 -11.92 -6.64 20.43
CA ASP A 745 -11.01 -7.31 19.50
C ASP A 745 -9.65 -6.61 19.61
N VAL A 746 -8.67 -7.31 20.16
CA VAL A 746 -7.32 -6.81 20.39
C VAL A 746 -6.34 -7.70 19.65
N THR A 747 -5.62 -7.12 18.70
CA THR A 747 -4.56 -7.83 17.97
C THR A 747 -3.25 -7.08 18.09
N TYR A 748 -2.23 -7.74 18.64
CA TYR A 748 -0.87 -7.22 18.79
C TYR A 748 0.06 -7.84 17.75
N PHE A 749 0.68 -6.98 16.95
CA PHE A 749 1.67 -7.32 15.96
C PHE A 749 3.05 -6.95 16.50
N LEU A 750 3.91 -7.95 16.71
CA LEU A 750 5.22 -7.75 17.34
C LEU A 750 6.32 -7.38 16.34
N ASN A 751 6.04 -7.41 15.03
CA ASN A 751 6.96 -7.10 13.94
C ASN A 751 8.33 -7.84 14.04
N GLY A 752 8.32 -9.10 14.45
CA GLY A 752 9.52 -9.93 14.56
C GLY A 752 10.34 -9.68 15.82
N TRP A 753 9.80 -8.99 16.83
CA TRP A 753 10.56 -8.65 18.05
C TRP A 753 11.24 -9.87 18.69
N LEU A 754 10.55 -11.01 18.84
CA LEU A 754 11.10 -12.23 19.41
C LEU A 754 11.83 -13.08 18.34
N PHE A 755 11.20 -13.31 17.19
CA PHE A 755 11.62 -14.22 16.12
C PHE A 755 12.87 -13.72 15.41
N ASN A 756 13.08 -12.40 15.31
CA ASN A 756 14.35 -11.85 14.80
C ASN A 756 15.55 -12.16 15.72
N ARG A 757 15.33 -12.63 16.95
CA ARG A 757 16.39 -13.04 17.89
C ARG A 757 16.62 -14.56 17.90
N ILE A 758 15.74 -15.35 17.28
CA ILE A 758 15.83 -16.81 17.22
C ILE A 758 16.44 -17.21 15.87
N PRO A 759 17.61 -17.90 15.82
CA PRO A 759 18.38 -18.08 14.58
C PRO A 759 17.62 -18.69 13.39
N LEU A 760 16.77 -19.71 13.61
CA LEU A 760 16.02 -20.36 12.53
C LEU A 760 14.87 -19.48 12.04
N LEU A 761 14.08 -18.92 12.96
CA LEU A 761 12.91 -18.11 12.65
C LEU A 761 13.31 -16.77 12.00
N ARG A 762 14.44 -16.21 12.42
CA ARG A 762 15.07 -15.03 11.82
C ARG A 762 15.34 -15.22 10.32
N LYS A 763 15.82 -16.40 9.89
CA LYS A 763 16.06 -16.69 8.46
C LYS A 763 14.76 -16.75 7.65
N LEU A 764 13.66 -17.19 8.28
CA LEU A 764 12.34 -17.27 7.65
C LEU A 764 11.63 -15.91 7.60
N LYS A 765 12.16 -14.88 8.28
CA LYS A 765 11.55 -13.54 8.41
C LYS A 765 10.13 -13.57 8.99
N TRP A 766 9.77 -14.62 9.73
CA TRP A 766 8.45 -14.72 10.35
C TRP A 766 8.23 -13.64 11.40
N ARG A 767 6.98 -13.19 11.53
CA ARG A 767 6.57 -12.18 12.52
C ARG A 767 5.43 -12.75 13.37
N GLU A 768 5.42 -12.35 14.63
CA GLU A 768 4.53 -12.87 15.66
C GLU A 768 3.30 -12.01 15.80
N ILE A 769 2.18 -12.67 16.02
CA ILE A 769 0.91 -12.05 16.29
C ILE A 769 0.29 -12.70 17.51
N VAL A 770 -0.33 -11.88 18.34
CA VAL A 770 -1.18 -12.33 19.45
C VAL A 770 -2.53 -11.66 19.30
N SER A 771 -3.61 -12.42 19.36
CA SER A 771 -4.98 -11.91 19.31
C SER A 771 -5.79 -12.35 20.52
N CYS A 772 -6.69 -11.47 20.97
CA CYS A 772 -7.65 -11.77 22.02
C CYS A 772 -8.97 -11.10 21.63
N ARG A 773 -10.00 -11.93 21.48
CA ARG A 773 -11.36 -11.49 21.17
C ARG A 773 -12.28 -11.94 22.28
N GLY A 774 -13.18 -11.07 22.69
CA GLY A 774 -14.17 -11.46 23.66
C GLY A 774 -15.44 -10.66 23.61
N LEU A 775 -16.46 -11.26 24.21
CA LEU A 775 -17.81 -10.77 24.30
C LEU A 775 -18.28 -10.97 25.74
N TYR A 776 -18.85 -9.94 26.33
CA TYR A 776 -19.66 -10.06 27.52
C TYR A 776 -21.05 -9.55 27.18
N GLY A 777 -22.05 -10.43 27.27
CA GLY A 777 -23.42 -10.11 26.95
C GLY A 777 -24.37 -10.61 28.02
N HIS A 778 -25.56 -10.07 28.01
CA HIS A 778 -26.67 -10.52 28.84
C HIS A 778 -27.94 -10.56 27.98
N LEU A 779 -28.81 -11.51 28.31
CA LEU A 779 -30.16 -11.59 27.79
C LEU A 779 -31.11 -11.43 28.97
N SER A 780 -31.79 -10.29 29.05
CA SER A 780 -32.76 -10.09 30.13
C SER A 780 -34.02 -10.96 29.94
N ASP A 781 -34.69 -11.29 31.04
CA ASP A 781 -35.88 -12.15 31.06
C ASP A 781 -36.97 -11.66 30.10
N LYS A 782 -37.05 -10.34 29.86
CA LYS A 782 -38.02 -9.71 28.95
C LYS A 782 -37.89 -10.21 27.49
N ASN A 783 -36.68 -10.61 27.10
CA ASN A 783 -36.29 -11.04 25.75
C ASN A 783 -35.98 -12.53 25.67
N ASN A 784 -36.16 -13.26 26.78
CA ASN A 784 -35.99 -14.70 26.83
C ASN A 784 -37.32 -15.41 26.52
N PRO A 785 -37.45 -16.17 25.41
CA PRO A 785 -38.68 -16.87 25.06
C PRO A 785 -39.08 -17.97 26.06
N ASP A 786 -38.17 -18.43 26.92
CA ASP A 786 -38.50 -19.39 27.97
C ASP A 786 -39.12 -18.74 29.21
N MET A 787 -38.94 -17.44 29.40
CA MET A 787 -39.44 -16.68 30.55
C MET A 787 -40.57 -15.73 30.17
N THR A 788 -40.64 -15.30 28.91
CA THR A 788 -41.59 -14.30 28.42
C THR A 788 -42.38 -14.83 27.22
N GLN A 789 -43.70 -14.84 27.35
CA GLN A 789 -44.62 -15.27 26.29
C GLN A 789 -44.71 -14.27 25.12
N GLY A 790 -45.14 -14.77 23.96
CA GLY A 790 -45.35 -13.96 22.75
C GLY A 790 -44.07 -13.61 21.99
N LEU A 791 -42.95 -14.24 22.34
CA LEU A 791 -41.68 -14.15 21.61
C LEU A 791 -41.54 -15.33 20.64
N PHE A 792 -40.65 -15.17 19.66
CA PHE A 792 -40.26 -16.29 18.83
C PHE A 792 -39.32 -17.21 19.61
N ALA A 793 -39.60 -18.51 19.60
CA ALA A 793 -38.68 -19.51 20.12
C ALA A 793 -37.37 -19.46 19.35
N PHE A 794 -36.26 -19.74 20.04
CA PHE A 794 -34.97 -19.83 19.36
C PHE A 794 -34.99 -21.01 18.38
N PRO A 795 -34.65 -20.80 17.10
CA PRO A 795 -34.77 -21.83 16.07
C PRO A 795 -33.67 -22.89 16.18
N ILE A 796 -32.60 -22.60 16.93
CA ILE A 796 -31.44 -23.47 17.10
C ILE A 796 -31.43 -23.99 18.54
N ALA A 797 -31.47 -25.31 18.71
CA ALA A 797 -31.52 -25.95 20.02
C ALA A 797 -30.29 -25.66 20.92
N SER A 798 -29.14 -25.35 20.32
CA SER A 798 -27.89 -25.05 21.03
C SER A 798 -27.70 -23.56 21.37
N THR A 799 -28.65 -22.69 21.00
CA THR A 799 -28.68 -21.28 21.39
C THR A 799 -28.81 -21.16 22.90
N ARG A 800 -27.98 -20.31 23.52
CA ARG A 800 -27.93 -20.16 24.98
C ARG A 800 -27.78 -18.72 25.42
N THR A 801 -28.12 -18.46 26.68
CA THR A 801 -27.83 -17.20 27.35
C THR A 801 -26.43 -17.20 27.95
N MET A 802 -25.78 -16.04 27.95
CA MET A 802 -24.49 -15.88 28.65
C MET A 802 -24.71 -15.80 30.16
N GLY A 803 -23.82 -16.45 30.92
CA GLY A 803 -23.76 -16.32 32.38
C GLY A 803 -22.87 -15.15 32.81
N LYS A 804 -22.31 -15.22 34.02
CA LYS A 804 -21.34 -14.22 34.52
C LYS A 804 -19.97 -14.28 33.82
N THR A 805 -19.73 -15.30 33.01
CA THR A 805 -18.45 -15.52 32.33
C THR A 805 -18.53 -14.96 30.91
N PRO A 806 -17.61 -14.08 30.47
CA PRO A 806 -17.56 -13.66 29.08
C PRO A 806 -17.15 -14.80 28.15
N TYR A 807 -17.54 -14.72 26.88
CA TYR A 807 -16.92 -15.54 25.84
C TYR A 807 -15.55 -14.93 25.50
N VAL A 808 -14.50 -15.74 25.50
CA VAL A 808 -13.14 -15.34 25.14
C VAL A 808 -12.50 -16.38 24.24
N GLU A 809 -11.90 -15.92 23.15
CA GLU A 809 -10.96 -16.67 22.32
C GLU A 809 -9.63 -15.92 22.22
N ALA A 810 -8.53 -16.67 22.30
CA ALA A 810 -7.19 -16.14 22.15
C ALA A 810 -6.49 -16.86 21.01
N GLY A 811 -5.66 -16.15 20.25
CA GLY A 811 -4.90 -16.70 19.15
C GLY A 811 -3.44 -16.34 19.23
N VAL A 812 -2.60 -17.24 18.76
CA VAL A 812 -1.21 -16.94 18.41
C VAL A 812 -1.04 -17.17 16.91
N GLY A 813 -0.41 -16.22 16.26
CA GLY A 813 -0.26 -16.21 14.82
C GLY A 813 1.19 -16.05 14.38
N ILE A 814 1.45 -16.60 13.21
CA ILE A 814 2.67 -16.37 12.45
C ILE A 814 2.24 -15.73 11.13
N GLU A 815 2.70 -14.52 10.88
CA GLU A 815 2.59 -13.92 9.57
C GLU A 815 3.93 -13.95 8.84
N ASN A 816 3.89 -13.46 7.60
CA ASN A 816 5.01 -13.43 6.68
C ASN A 816 5.42 -14.81 6.16
N ILE A 817 4.53 -15.81 6.20
CA ILE A 817 4.77 -17.11 5.59
C ILE A 817 4.69 -16.94 4.06
N PHE A 818 5.78 -17.24 3.35
CA PHE A 818 5.94 -16.95 1.92
C PHE A 818 5.61 -15.49 1.53
N LYS A 819 5.77 -14.55 2.46
CA LYS A 819 5.47 -13.11 2.30
C LYS A 819 4.01 -12.70 2.18
N VAL A 820 3.06 -13.64 2.14
CA VAL A 820 1.65 -13.34 1.86
C VAL A 820 0.66 -14.07 2.75
N LEU A 821 1.10 -15.10 3.48
CA LEU A 821 0.24 -15.89 4.34
C LEU A 821 0.44 -15.53 5.81
N ARG A 822 -0.70 -15.41 6.50
CA ARG A 822 -0.80 -15.42 7.95
C ARG A 822 -1.53 -16.68 8.39
N LEU A 823 -1.02 -17.30 9.44
CA LEU A 823 -1.57 -18.49 10.05
C LEU A 823 -1.76 -18.26 11.55
N ASP A 824 -3.01 -18.30 12.00
CA ASP A 824 -3.37 -18.16 13.41
C ASP A 824 -3.88 -19.50 13.94
N TYR A 825 -3.39 -19.91 15.09
CA TYR A 825 -3.99 -20.98 15.86
C TYR A 825 -4.76 -20.35 17.03
N VAL A 826 -6.07 -20.56 17.02
CA VAL A 826 -7.01 -19.92 17.95
C VAL A 826 -7.54 -20.96 18.92
N TRP A 827 -7.68 -20.58 20.19
CA TRP A 827 -8.29 -21.38 21.25
C TRP A 827 -9.47 -20.66 21.86
N ARG A 828 -10.52 -21.42 22.10
CA ARG A 828 -11.65 -21.00 22.92
C ARG A 828 -11.28 -21.21 24.39
N LEU A 829 -11.29 -20.14 25.17
CA LEU A 829 -10.87 -20.16 26.58
C LEU A 829 -12.04 -20.48 27.52
N THR A 830 -13.24 -20.01 27.16
CA THR A 830 -14.46 -20.11 27.99
C THR A 830 -15.55 -20.91 27.29
N TYR A 831 -16.53 -21.41 28.04
CA TYR A 831 -17.65 -22.21 27.50
C TYR A 831 -17.19 -23.45 26.71
N ARG A 832 -16.12 -24.11 27.16
CA ARG A 832 -15.48 -25.25 26.47
C ARG A 832 -16.23 -26.57 26.60
N ASP A 833 -17.19 -26.66 27.52
CA ASP A 833 -17.98 -27.88 27.77
C ASP A 833 -19.29 -27.90 26.99
N SER A 834 -19.47 -26.92 26.11
CA SER A 834 -20.61 -26.84 25.20
C SER A 834 -20.64 -28.03 24.23
N PRO A 835 -21.83 -28.56 23.89
CA PRO A 835 -21.94 -29.53 22.79
C PRO A 835 -21.68 -28.83 21.45
N ASP A 836 -21.14 -29.58 20.48
CA ASP A 836 -20.99 -29.17 19.07
C ASP A 836 -20.20 -27.86 18.84
N ILE A 837 -19.17 -27.61 19.66
CA ILE A 837 -18.28 -26.46 19.50
C ILE A 837 -16.86 -26.88 19.11
N ASP A 838 -16.16 -25.98 18.43
CA ASP A 838 -14.72 -26.10 18.26
C ASP A 838 -13.99 -25.48 19.46
N LYS A 839 -13.11 -26.27 20.09
CA LYS A 839 -12.26 -25.81 21.21
C LYS A 839 -11.00 -25.08 20.72
N SER A 840 -10.58 -25.36 19.49
CA SER A 840 -9.44 -24.75 18.85
C SER A 840 -9.52 -24.92 17.34
N GLY A 841 -8.87 -24.05 16.58
CA GLY A 841 -8.86 -24.15 15.13
C GLY A 841 -7.75 -23.34 14.48
N LEU A 842 -7.37 -23.77 13.28
CA LEU A 842 -6.42 -23.07 12.42
C LEU A 842 -7.17 -22.05 11.55
N ARG A 843 -6.66 -20.84 11.44
CA ARG A 843 -7.20 -19.78 10.59
C ARG A 843 -6.10 -19.25 9.70
N ILE A 844 -6.46 -18.95 8.45
CA ILE A 844 -5.54 -18.48 7.42
C ILE A 844 -6.02 -17.14 6.90
N SER A 845 -5.13 -16.22 6.59
CA SER A 845 -5.49 -15.07 5.77
C SER A 845 -4.39 -14.76 4.78
N LEU A 846 -4.81 -14.24 3.62
CA LEU A 846 -3.90 -13.54 2.74
C LEU A 846 -3.66 -12.17 3.36
N HIS A 847 -2.46 -11.99 3.89
CA HIS A 847 -2.01 -10.75 4.52
C HIS A 847 -0.74 -10.31 3.81
N MET A 848 -0.89 -9.39 2.84
CA MET A 848 0.23 -8.78 2.14
C MET A 848 0.60 -7.49 2.85
N THR A 849 1.73 -7.49 3.53
CA THR A 849 2.31 -6.29 4.16
C THR A 849 3.76 -6.16 3.75
N PHE A 850 4.25 -4.92 3.67
CA PHE A 850 5.67 -4.64 3.64
C PHE A 850 6.34 -5.14 4.93
#